data_AF-A0A7W7CCD0-F1
#
_entry.id   AF-A0A7W7CCD0-F1
#
_cell.length_a   1.000
_cell.length_b   1.000
_cell.length_c   1.000
_cell.angle_alpha   90.00
_cell.angle_beta   90.00
_cell.angle_gamma   90.00
#
_symmetry.space_group_name_H-M   'P 1'
#
loop_
_entity.id
_entity.type
_entity.pdbx_description
1 polymer ?
#
loop_
_entity_poly.entity_id
_entity_poly.type
_entity_poly.pdbx_seq_one_letter_code
_entity_poly.pdbx_strand_id
1 'polypeptide(L)'
;MFRRNQRAALGALALVAVLLGWCTTAGDPAAVASPAGEQLLIGEAQQPPPVQVDGAAAPVPLVVGQKVELAATKVRPDGSRTDISALAQWSTGDQAVATVDKGIVTGAGPGTTAITATYQGVKGSRSVKVTKPADGDRMAKALATGAPKLVTQQELLAYLPKALGKRVSLAHQIIPDGAVITFTPGTNAGQIRQLSPHLHPLLTGTHSDGEQFPNRVLAAVGTSSLSETRLAYFAGNPFVNTSLSGPNVPMDEAGMVPLVQSTTAWLLGKPGTAAAELSGKIVIANTASSREKPMKEFLAKNFPKLIVNGGNSAYGACDFKPGTANPCLTGAAALFVGDARSDDDPVLRAQIEGAYSSGIPLLAFGETSRAASTTNMLMRDLGSPDTGTNYFQRNLVRQSPKSAQAPAKVLDDQFAKDATEIARRLNGNPLALTDYSKCVVDYALHGSYLTSCVNDPTPGAAAYMGAITRMKAAVAALNEAADNVFAPPKVNDQNETMRVLTLLADKQRTGAYGSQPGDNVQPIEYPIDQKDTKRITQALFADWFTHTAWPGNSKAYDLGTAWCISPTQVADGTCPTVHFNQQGDKSVTLTSTDLDEWSATGHDLITGRPGTVTLTNDPNIPVYVRTFPNRVNTRTGEVEKGVSKYTRPQFLATDWVRLTPKKPVTISSPYGGPLYIRMDGTGKKPGIGVNLTFNGMSEHPAVMDMNDLAQLDRFTQEIATTKAYYTDLVGDGFQLHMPVSRIRKTLAAEGLTQHGLTTFYTGPSGVRKFLLEIRDSWYNQEMRLAGLKVMGAKLEETVPKSVQAICGSYKLPCLDPELNSRKGIQHVNFDLYTMCGDLCSGNPIDMGGDGAVFPVSSGLSHELGHNLQRQQLNIHWADTGAGSDPGKTDTWTSYVNRSGETSNDLFTHFVLWNFARKVRPARSDGKVDDPLTWYSEDGFVTLFASHRSAMGNVMKDGKRVVYGPDCKVRQSYPASATAKSTLADSVWGETGTYTNRHTRLTFYLTLPILLEGKTMANGTKLDSGPDIYTALYGAARAFTAWAADEAKWNAGRANLGLSLYPYSGAPAYGGQKVAEMIGNDFLLVQLSRITGYDFRPYFDAFGVTYTSLAGKQVEANAPSGGLQKLPLALPVLGQFQPPLKLTEVRTVDLADPNASWPGADVNGSSALEHVDFTPARCAGR
;
A
#
# COMPACT_ATOMS: atom_id res chain seq x y z
N MET A 1 -0.36 41.58 26.82
CA MET A 1 0.15 42.65 27.71
C MET A 1 0.67 42.02 29.02
N PHE A 2 1.43 42.77 29.84
CA PHE A 2 1.95 42.49 31.20
C PHE A 2 1.76 41.09 31.83
N ARG A 3 2.81 40.31 32.18
CA ARG A 3 3.95 40.49 33.14
C ARG A 3 3.64 40.10 34.62
N ARG A 4 4.61 39.34 35.17
CA ARG A 4 5.15 39.33 36.57
C ARG A 4 4.48 38.49 37.68
N ASN A 5 5.36 37.70 38.35
CA ASN A 5 5.66 37.63 39.80
C ASN A 5 4.50 37.52 40.84
N GLN A 6 4.62 36.89 42.01
CA GLN A 6 5.49 35.85 42.64
C GLN A 6 5.13 35.86 44.16
N ARG A 7 5.14 34.68 44.82
CA ARG A 7 5.41 34.44 46.28
C ARG A 7 4.36 34.78 47.38
N ALA A 8 4.39 33.89 48.38
CA ALA A 8 3.94 34.00 49.79
C ALA A 8 2.41 33.97 50.05
N ALA A 9 1.91 33.48 51.20
CA ALA A 9 2.57 32.98 52.42
C ALA A 9 1.81 31.80 53.09
N LEU A 10 2.35 31.24 54.17
CA LEU A 10 1.73 30.23 55.04
C LEU A 10 0.77 30.82 56.09
N GLY A 11 -0.16 30.00 56.58
CA GLY A 11 -1.02 30.24 57.76
C GLY A 11 -1.21 28.93 58.57
N ALA A 12 -1.61 29.00 59.85
CA ALA A 12 -1.49 27.88 60.82
C ALA A 12 -2.69 27.78 61.81
N LEU A 13 -2.52 27.04 62.93
CA LEU A 13 -3.41 26.83 64.11
C LEU A 13 -4.38 25.61 64.04
N ALA A 14 -4.78 24.88 65.12
CA ALA A 14 -4.32 24.77 66.53
C ALA A 14 -5.00 23.57 67.30
N LEU A 15 -4.81 23.49 68.65
CA LEU A 15 -5.59 22.79 69.72
C LEU A 15 -5.15 21.41 70.34
N VAL A 16 -4.22 21.46 71.31
CA VAL A 16 -4.41 21.39 72.81
C VAL A 16 -5.25 20.26 73.52
N ALA A 17 -4.50 19.38 74.23
CA ALA A 17 -4.58 18.89 75.64
C ALA A 17 -5.78 18.15 76.34
N VAL A 18 -5.58 16.84 76.61
CA VAL A 18 -5.33 16.11 77.91
C VAL A 18 -6.04 16.45 79.25
N LEU A 19 -6.43 15.38 79.96
CA LEU A 19 -6.66 15.19 81.43
C LEU A 19 -6.29 13.71 81.79
N LEU A 20 -6.06 13.17 83.02
CA LEU A 20 -5.84 13.61 84.42
C LEU A 20 -5.28 12.42 85.27
N GLY A 21 -4.76 12.64 86.52
CA GLY A 21 -4.44 11.56 87.50
C GLY A 21 -3.33 11.91 88.54
N TRP A 22 -3.42 11.47 89.82
CA TRP A 22 -2.64 12.02 90.97
C TRP A 22 -2.31 11.01 92.11
N CYS A 23 -1.29 11.34 92.96
CA CYS A 23 -0.99 10.85 94.35
C CYS A 23 -0.46 9.40 94.58
N THR A 24 0.34 9.03 95.62
CA THR A 24 0.91 9.77 96.80
C THR A 24 2.16 9.09 97.44
N THR A 25 3.21 9.87 97.73
CA THR A 25 4.14 9.92 98.91
C THR A 25 4.79 8.70 99.63
N ALA A 26 6.09 8.88 99.96
CA ALA A 26 6.81 8.65 101.24
C ALA A 26 7.78 7.44 101.42
N GLY A 27 8.96 7.70 102.02
CA GLY A 27 9.84 6.69 102.67
C GLY A 27 11.36 6.78 102.37
N ASP A 28 12.20 6.92 103.42
CA ASP A 28 13.68 6.84 103.45
C ASP A 28 14.11 6.76 104.95
N PRO A 29 15.33 6.33 105.40
CA PRO A 29 16.48 5.69 104.73
C PRO A 29 17.04 4.42 105.46
N ALA A 30 18.19 3.85 105.00
CA ALA A 30 19.40 3.53 105.84
C ALA A 30 20.36 2.39 105.34
N ALA A 31 21.57 2.79 104.91
CA ALA A 31 22.91 2.36 105.39
C ALA A 31 23.63 1.01 105.03
N VAL A 32 24.98 1.13 104.97
CA VAL A 32 26.10 0.15 105.10
C VAL A 32 26.50 -0.77 103.92
N ALA A 33 27.59 -0.42 103.19
CA ALA A 33 28.84 -1.24 103.05
C ALA A 33 29.88 -0.65 102.05
N SER A 34 31.17 -0.90 102.29
CA SER A 34 32.37 -0.65 101.44
C SER A 34 33.55 -1.46 102.06
N PRO A 35 34.70 -1.77 101.39
CA PRO A 35 35.42 -1.02 100.33
C PRO A 35 35.81 -1.96 99.14
N ALA A 36 36.83 -1.78 98.26
CA ALA A 36 37.95 -0.82 98.12
C ALA A 36 38.39 -0.67 96.64
N GLY A 37 39.14 0.38 96.32
CA GLY A 37 39.79 0.61 95.01
C GLY A 37 40.39 2.02 94.90
N GLU A 38 41.65 2.15 94.49
CA GLU A 38 42.47 3.36 94.72
C GLU A 38 42.32 4.54 93.75
N GLN A 39 42.57 5.73 94.31
CA GLN A 39 43.16 6.96 93.73
C GLN A 39 42.57 7.61 92.46
N LEU A 40 42.18 8.89 92.61
CA LEU A 40 42.18 9.85 91.51
C LEU A 40 43.62 10.30 91.21
N LEU A 41 43.95 10.38 89.92
CA LEU A 41 44.72 11.49 89.37
C LEU A 41 43.94 12.10 88.20
N ILE A 42 43.93 13.43 88.12
CA ILE A 42 43.11 14.22 87.19
C ILE A 42 44.02 14.94 86.19
N GLY A 43 43.68 14.87 84.90
CA GLY A 43 44.24 15.81 83.92
C GLY A 43 44.34 15.30 82.47
N GLU A 44 43.24 15.27 81.73
CA GLU A 44 43.22 15.83 80.37
C GLU A 44 41.78 16.13 79.90
N ALA A 45 41.61 17.19 79.11
CA ALA A 45 40.30 17.60 78.61
C ALA A 45 39.97 16.84 77.31
N GLN A 46 39.12 15.82 77.41
CA GLN A 46 38.69 15.04 76.24
C GLN A 46 38.05 15.94 75.17
N GLN A 47 38.56 15.85 73.94
CA GLN A 47 37.94 16.45 72.76
C GLN A 47 36.51 15.91 72.58
N PRO A 48 35.58 16.72 72.04
CA PRO A 48 34.20 16.29 71.85
C PRO A 48 34.12 15.05 70.94
N PRO A 49 33.31 14.04 71.29
CA PRO A 49 33.26 12.75 70.62
C PRO A 49 33.00 12.87 69.11
N PRO A 50 33.85 12.28 68.24
CA PRO A 50 33.73 12.46 66.80
C PRO A 50 32.43 11.86 66.24
N VAL A 51 31.83 12.60 65.31
CA VAL A 51 30.76 12.09 64.45
C VAL A 51 31.44 11.40 63.27
N GLN A 52 31.15 10.12 63.06
CA GLN A 52 31.58 9.36 61.89
C GLN A 52 30.41 9.23 60.92
N VAL A 53 30.66 9.43 59.62
CA VAL A 53 29.70 9.11 58.55
C VAL A 53 30.28 7.91 57.80
N ASP A 54 29.62 6.76 57.92
CA ASP A 54 30.03 5.42 57.46
C ASP A 54 31.53 5.19 57.22
N GLY A 55 32.21 4.57 58.18
CA GLY A 55 33.67 4.47 58.22
C GLY A 55 34.32 3.66 57.09
N ALA A 56 34.80 4.34 56.05
CA ALA A 56 35.94 3.91 55.23
C ALA A 56 36.59 5.12 54.53
N ALA A 57 37.92 5.14 54.41
CA ALA A 57 38.66 6.27 53.82
C ALA A 57 38.43 6.47 52.30
N ALA A 58 37.89 5.46 51.61
CA ALA A 58 37.52 5.56 50.20
C ALA A 58 36.19 6.32 50.00
N PRO A 59 36.06 7.17 48.96
CA PRO A 59 34.80 7.78 48.58
C PRO A 59 33.72 6.74 48.25
N VAL A 60 32.46 7.02 48.60
CA VAL A 60 31.32 6.19 48.19
C VAL A 60 31.08 6.37 46.69
N PRO A 61 31.08 5.31 45.87
CA PRO A 61 30.80 5.40 44.45
C PRO A 61 29.30 5.56 44.21
N LEU A 62 28.92 6.56 43.40
CA LEU A 62 27.55 6.75 42.91
C LEU A 62 27.56 6.95 41.39
N VAL A 63 26.44 6.66 40.75
CA VAL A 63 26.13 7.10 39.38
C VAL A 63 25.10 8.24 39.45
N VAL A 64 25.13 9.18 38.50
CA VAL A 64 24.08 10.22 38.38
C VAL A 64 22.68 9.58 38.38
N GLY A 65 21.78 10.08 39.22
CA GLY A 65 20.42 9.57 39.44
C GLY A 65 20.29 8.44 40.48
N GLN A 66 21.39 7.81 40.90
CA GLN A 66 21.34 6.85 42.02
C GLN A 66 21.20 7.54 43.36
N LYS A 67 20.67 6.79 44.34
CA LYS A 67 20.62 7.16 45.75
C LYS A 67 21.44 6.19 46.58
N VAL A 68 22.07 6.69 47.64
CA VAL A 68 22.64 5.89 48.73
C VAL A 68 22.21 6.52 50.06
N GLU A 69 22.02 5.71 51.08
CA GLU A 69 21.82 6.18 52.45
C GLU A 69 23.17 6.15 53.18
N LEU A 70 23.49 7.21 53.93
CA LEU A 70 24.67 7.30 54.77
C LEU A 70 24.25 7.41 56.23
N ALA A 71 24.80 6.55 57.08
CA ALA A 71 24.60 6.62 58.52
C ALA A 71 25.60 7.57 59.18
N ALA A 72 25.11 8.45 60.06
CA ALA A 72 25.93 9.25 60.97
C ALA A 72 25.89 8.62 62.37
N THR A 73 27.06 8.31 62.92
CA THR A 73 27.22 7.69 64.25
C THR A 73 28.02 8.61 65.16
N LYS A 74 27.51 8.87 66.37
CA LYS A 74 28.25 9.48 67.47
C LYS A 74 29.02 8.39 68.22
N VAL A 75 30.35 8.53 68.34
CA VAL A 75 31.20 7.60 69.09
C VAL A 75 31.56 8.25 70.42
N ARG A 76 30.93 7.84 71.53
CA ARG A 76 31.20 8.39 72.88
C ARG A 76 32.64 8.06 73.35
N PRO A 77 33.16 8.76 74.37
CA PRO A 77 34.51 8.50 74.91
C PRO A 77 34.70 7.11 75.53
N ASP A 78 33.60 6.43 75.90
CA ASP A 78 33.58 5.03 76.34
C ASP A 78 33.65 4.01 75.17
N GLY A 79 33.79 4.49 73.92
CA GLY A 79 33.76 3.69 72.70
C GLY A 79 32.36 3.30 72.21
N SER A 80 31.30 3.57 72.99
CA SER A 80 29.93 3.24 72.62
C SER A 80 29.46 4.06 71.42
N ARG A 81 28.74 3.39 70.51
CA ARG A 81 28.24 3.97 69.26
C ARG A 81 26.75 4.23 69.36
N THR A 82 26.27 5.31 68.78
CA THR A 82 24.85 5.62 68.69
C THR A 82 24.56 6.30 67.37
N ASP A 83 23.59 5.74 66.63
CA ASP A 83 23.07 6.32 65.40
C ASP A 83 22.40 7.67 65.69
N ILE A 84 22.75 8.68 64.90
CA ILE A 84 22.23 10.04 64.93
C ILE A 84 21.82 10.54 63.53
N SER A 85 21.66 9.64 62.56
CA SER A 85 21.43 9.96 61.14
C SER A 85 20.21 10.86 60.92
N ALA A 86 19.11 10.55 61.60
CA ALA A 86 17.87 11.34 61.58
C ALA A 86 17.93 12.61 62.46
N LEU A 87 18.97 12.78 63.28
CA LEU A 87 19.16 13.91 64.21
C LEU A 87 20.23 14.90 63.73
N ALA A 88 21.08 14.50 62.79
CA ALA A 88 22.14 15.33 62.23
C ALA A 88 21.62 16.26 61.12
N GLN A 89 22.21 17.46 61.03
CA GLN A 89 22.04 18.36 59.90
C GLN A 89 22.99 17.94 58.78
N TRP A 90 22.45 17.61 57.62
CA TRP A 90 23.22 17.14 56.47
C TRP A 90 23.46 18.26 55.45
N SER A 91 24.66 18.31 54.89
CA SER A 91 25.02 19.22 53.80
C SER A 91 25.95 18.56 52.78
N THR A 92 26.02 19.14 51.58
CA THR A 92 26.91 18.75 50.49
C THR A 92 27.86 19.89 50.17
N GLY A 93 29.12 19.56 49.83
CA GLY A 93 30.10 20.54 49.35
C GLY A 93 29.82 21.05 47.94
N ASP A 94 28.99 20.35 47.15
CA ASP A 94 28.58 20.76 45.81
C ASP A 94 27.24 20.11 45.42
N GLN A 95 26.19 20.93 45.34
CA GLN A 95 24.84 20.51 44.95
C GLN A 95 24.72 20.10 43.47
N ALA A 96 25.63 20.54 42.59
CA ALA A 96 25.68 20.12 41.19
C ALA A 96 26.29 18.71 41.03
N VAL A 97 27.08 18.25 42.01
CA VAL A 97 27.62 16.88 42.03
C VAL A 97 26.69 15.92 42.77
N ALA A 98 26.28 16.25 43.99
CA ALA A 98 25.33 15.42 44.76
C ALA A 98 24.51 16.25 45.75
N THR A 99 23.23 15.93 45.90
CA THR A 99 22.34 16.48 46.94
C THR A 99 22.20 15.48 48.10
N VAL A 100 21.78 15.96 49.28
CA VAL A 100 21.50 15.11 50.45
C VAL A 100 20.30 15.64 51.22
N ASP A 101 19.43 14.74 51.67
CA ASP A 101 18.37 15.00 52.65
C ASP A 101 18.34 13.86 53.68
N LYS A 102 18.43 14.20 54.97
CA LYS A 102 18.40 13.25 56.11
C LYS A 102 19.28 11.99 55.96
N GLY A 103 20.47 12.13 55.37
CA GLY A 103 21.41 11.03 55.11
C GLY A 103 21.24 10.33 53.75
N ILE A 104 20.12 10.53 53.06
CA ILE A 104 19.91 10.02 51.70
C ILE A 104 20.59 10.95 50.69
N VAL A 105 21.70 10.50 50.13
CA VAL A 105 22.47 11.20 49.10
C VAL A 105 21.97 10.81 47.72
N THR A 106 21.76 11.78 46.83
CA THR A 106 21.39 11.55 45.42
C THR A 106 22.46 12.13 44.50
N GLY A 107 22.97 11.34 43.56
CA GLY A 107 23.94 11.80 42.56
C GLY A 107 23.29 12.75 41.54
N ALA A 108 23.74 14.01 41.48
CA ALA A 108 23.18 15.06 40.62
C ALA A 108 23.99 15.29 39.33
N GLY A 109 25.31 15.13 39.39
CA GLY A 109 26.21 15.36 38.26
C GLY A 109 27.59 14.73 38.49
N PRO A 110 28.38 14.49 37.44
CA PRO A 110 29.66 13.79 37.56
C PRO A 110 30.72 14.66 38.25
N GLY A 111 31.37 14.11 39.27
CA GLY A 111 32.39 14.81 40.06
C GLY A 111 32.77 14.06 41.34
N THR A 112 33.31 14.77 42.33
CA THR A 112 33.52 14.24 43.68
C THR A 112 33.27 15.35 44.67
N THR A 113 32.40 15.09 45.65
CA THR A 113 32.02 16.09 46.67
C THR A 113 32.01 15.45 48.06
N ALA A 114 31.93 16.28 49.11
CA ALA A 114 31.91 15.85 50.50
C ALA A 114 30.50 16.01 51.07
N ILE A 115 29.94 14.91 51.60
CA ILE A 115 28.67 14.91 52.33
C ILE A 115 28.98 14.97 53.83
N THR A 116 28.45 15.97 54.51
CA THR A 116 28.81 16.30 55.90
C THR A 116 27.58 16.23 56.80
N ALA A 117 27.66 15.45 57.87
CA ALA A 117 26.69 15.40 58.95
C ALA A 117 27.19 16.26 60.12
N THR A 118 26.37 17.20 60.59
CA THR A 118 26.67 18.08 61.73
C THR A 118 25.68 17.80 62.87
N TYR A 119 26.18 17.47 64.06
CA TYR A 119 25.36 17.21 65.23
C TYR A 119 25.99 17.79 66.49
N GLN A 120 25.24 18.61 67.24
CA GLN A 120 25.70 19.31 68.45
C GLN A 120 27.04 20.06 68.24
N GLY A 121 27.23 20.67 67.05
CA GLY A 121 28.43 21.39 66.66
C GLY A 121 29.58 20.52 66.10
N VAL A 122 29.59 19.23 66.38
CA VAL A 122 30.59 18.28 65.85
C VAL A 122 30.22 17.89 64.41
N LYS A 123 31.23 17.70 63.55
CA LYS A 123 31.06 17.36 62.13
C LYS A 123 31.74 16.03 61.79
N GLY A 124 31.05 15.18 61.04
CA GLY A 124 31.61 14.04 60.32
C GLY A 124 31.39 14.23 58.82
N SER A 125 32.31 13.77 57.97
CA SER A 125 32.21 13.95 56.52
C SER A 125 32.66 12.71 55.77
N ARG A 126 31.95 12.36 54.69
CA ARG A 126 32.25 11.25 53.78
C ARG A 126 32.31 11.77 52.36
N SER A 127 33.37 11.45 51.63
CA SER A 127 33.46 11.78 50.21
C SER A 127 32.54 10.87 49.39
N VAL A 128 31.90 11.43 48.37
CA VAL A 128 31.07 10.73 47.39
C VAL A 128 31.59 11.04 45.99
N LYS A 129 31.93 10.00 45.24
CA LYS A 129 32.42 10.11 43.85
C LYS A 129 31.27 9.72 42.91
N VAL A 130 30.66 10.73 42.29
CA VAL A 130 29.59 10.54 41.31
C VAL A 130 30.21 10.40 39.92
N THR A 131 29.99 9.27 39.27
CA THR A 131 30.39 9.04 37.88
C THR A 131 29.23 9.29 36.93
N LYS A 132 29.54 9.62 35.67
CA LYS A 132 28.56 9.44 34.59
C LYS A 132 28.17 7.95 34.53
N PRO A 133 26.91 7.61 34.18
CA PRO A 133 26.60 6.25 33.76
C PRO A 133 27.57 5.84 32.65
N ALA A 134 28.06 4.59 32.68
CA ALA A 134 28.79 4.06 31.53
C ALA A 134 27.86 4.02 30.30
N ASP A 135 28.39 4.33 29.11
CA ASP A 135 27.56 4.49 27.91
C ASP A 135 27.00 3.17 27.37
N GLY A 136 27.64 2.04 27.69
CA GLY A 136 26.92 0.79 27.95
C GLY A 136 26.42 0.86 29.39
N ASP A 137 25.14 1.13 29.63
CA ASP A 137 24.03 0.28 29.19
C ASP A 137 22.86 1.04 28.52
N ARG A 138 22.94 2.37 28.34
CA ARG A 138 21.86 3.15 27.70
C ARG A 138 21.63 2.77 26.24
N MET A 139 22.72 2.71 25.46
CA MET A 139 22.64 2.32 24.04
C MET A 139 22.24 0.84 23.90
N ALA A 140 22.75 -0.04 24.76
CA ALA A 140 22.37 -1.46 24.76
C ALA A 140 20.87 -1.64 25.05
N LYS A 141 20.33 -0.95 26.08
CA LYS A 141 18.88 -0.93 26.35
C LYS A 141 18.06 -0.30 25.22
N ALA A 142 18.53 0.76 24.57
CA ALA A 142 17.85 1.34 23.41
C ALA A 142 17.73 0.33 22.26
N LEU A 143 18.83 -0.35 21.93
CA LEU A 143 18.88 -1.36 20.87
C LEU A 143 18.12 -2.66 21.24
N ALA A 144 18.01 -3.00 22.52
CA ALA A 144 17.29 -4.18 23.00
C ALA A 144 15.78 -3.96 23.26
N THR A 145 15.31 -2.71 23.34
CA THR A 145 13.90 -2.39 23.65
C THR A 145 13.22 -1.47 22.64
N GLY A 146 13.96 -0.92 21.67
CA GLY A 146 13.46 0.07 20.72
C GLY A 146 13.05 1.40 21.35
N ALA A 147 13.64 1.77 22.49
CA ALA A 147 13.29 2.98 23.23
C ALA A 147 14.18 4.19 22.86
N PRO A 148 13.77 5.10 21.93
CA PRO A 148 14.59 6.23 21.50
C PRO A 148 14.94 7.19 22.64
N LYS A 149 14.11 7.27 23.69
CA LYS A 149 14.30 8.13 24.86
C LYS A 149 15.54 7.86 25.72
N LEU A 150 16.27 6.76 25.49
CA LEU A 150 17.47 6.42 26.26
C LEU A 150 18.76 6.99 25.64
N VAL A 151 18.69 7.46 24.40
CA VAL A 151 19.81 7.94 23.57
C VAL A 151 19.44 9.23 22.87
N THR A 152 20.44 9.88 22.25
CA THR A 152 20.32 11.06 21.40
C THR A 152 20.52 10.71 19.92
N GLN A 153 20.14 11.59 19.00
CA GLN A 153 20.48 11.40 17.59
C GLN A 153 22.00 11.32 17.38
N GLN A 154 22.79 12.12 18.09
CA GLN A 154 24.24 12.14 17.89
C GLN A 154 24.91 10.85 18.36
N GLU A 155 24.44 10.25 19.46
CA GLU A 155 24.92 8.94 19.91
C GLU A 155 24.59 7.84 18.90
N LEU A 156 23.39 7.86 18.31
CA LEU A 156 22.99 6.90 17.27
C LEU A 156 23.81 7.06 15.99
N LEU A 157 24.02 8.29 15.50
CA LEU A 157 24.86 8.58 14.34
C LEU A 157 26.33 8.17 14.58
N ALA A 158 26.86 8.38 15.78
CA ALA A 158 28.20 7.95 16.16
C ALA A 158 28.33 6.42 16.33
N TYR A 159 27.23 5.73 16.66
CA TYR A 159 27.19 4.27 16.81
C TYR A 159 27.00 3.52 15.48
N LEU A 160 26.34 4.14 14.48
CA LEU A 160 26.04 3.50 13.19
C LEU A 160 27.27 2.88 12.49
N PRO A 161 28.47 3.50 12.43
CA PRO A 161 29.66 2.87 11.85
C PRO A 161 30.08 1.57 12.54
N LYS A 162 29.88 1.48 13.86
CA LYS A 162 30.17 0.26 14.64
C LYS A 162 29.17 -0.85 14.30
N ALA A 163 27.89 -0.53 14.17
CA ALA A 163 26.86 -1.48 13.74
C ALA A 163 27.11 -1.98 12.31
N LEU A 164 27.50 -1.09 11.38
CA LEU A 164 27.91 -1.47 10.02
C LEU A 164 29.17 -2.35 10.02
N GLY A 165 30.15 -2.06 10.88
CA GLY A 165 31.36 -2.86 11.04
C GLY A 165 31.10 -4.34 11.40
N LYS A 166 30.03 -4.65 12.14
CA LYS A 166 29.60 -6.05 12.36
C LYS A 166 29.17 -6.76 11.07
N ARG A 167 28.46 -6.08 10.16
CA ARG A 167 28.02 -6.66 8.87
C ARG A 167 29.21 -7.12 8.04
N VAL A 168 30.22 -6.26 7.90
CA VAL A 168 31.48 -6.56 7.20
C VAL A 168 32.27 -7.67 7.91
N SER A 169 32.30 -7.66 9.24
CA SER A 169 33.02 -8.66 10.04
C SER A 169 32.51 -10.09 9.82
N LEU A 170 31.23 -10.31 9.53
CA LEU A 170 30.71 -11.65 9.22
C LEU A 170 31.26 -12.17 7.87
N ALA A 171 31.27 -11.33 6.84
CA ALA A 171 31.79 -11.72 5.53
C ALA A 171 33.30 -12.06 5.61
N HIS A 172 34.07 -11.30 6.39
CA HIS A 172 35.48 -11.60 6.68
C HIS A 172 35.71 -12.91 7.47
N GLN A 173 34.70 -13.46 8.17
CA GLN A 173 34.82 -14.78 8.83
C GLN A 173 34.65 -15.96 7.85
N ILE A 174 34.19 -15.72 6.62
CA ILE A 174 33.83 -16.76 5.66
C ILE A 174 34.66 -16.66 4.36
N ILE A 175 34.97 -15.46 3.89
CA ILE A 175 35.86 -15.27 2.74
C ILE A 175 37.28 -15.72 3.10
N PRO A 176 37.86 -16.74 2.44
CA PRO A 176 39.15 -17.30 2.84
C PRO A 176 40.33 -16.35 2.59
N ASP A 177 41.35 -16.44 3.43
CA ASP A 177 42.52 -15.58 3.28
C ASP A 177 43.36 -15.88 2.03
N GLY A 178 43.86 -14.82 1.38
CA GLY A 178 44.60 -14.84 0.12
C GLY A 178 43.76 -15.14 -1.13
N ALA A 179 42.52 -15.58 -0.99
CA ALA A 179 41.70 -16.09 -2.11
C ALA A 179 41.41 -15.02 -3.18
N VAL A 180 41.41 -15.48 -4.45
CA VAL A 180 40.95 -14.73 -5.63
C VAL A 180 39.81 -15.56 -6.22
N ILE A 181 38.58 -15.11 -6.01
CA ILE A 181 37.37 -15.88 -6.33
C ILE A 181 36.91 -15.54 -7.75
N THR A 182 36.58 -16.55 -8.54
CA THR A 182 35.94 -16.39 -9.84
C THR A 182 34.65 -17.21 -9.87
N PHE A 183 33.50 -16.53 -9.88
CA PHE A 183 32.19 -17.17 -9.82
C PHE A 183 31.33 -16.78 -11.01
N THR A 184 31.02 -17.77 -11.86
CA THR A 184 30.16 -17.61 -13.04
C THR A 184 28.93 -18.49 -12.86
N PRO A 185 27.85 -18.00 -12.21
CA PRO A 185 26.63 -18.80 -11.99
C PRO A 185 25.86 -19.08 -13.28
N GLY A 186 26.20 -18.41 -14.39
CA GLY A 186 25.56 -18.56 -15.69
C GLY A 186 24.25 -17.77 -15.82
N THR A 187 23.55 -17.97 -16.94
CA THR A 187 22.25 -17.34 -17.24
C THR A 187 21.08 -18.05 -16.55
N ASN A 188 21.20 -19.35 -16.30
CA ASN A 188 20.21 -20.19 -15.61
C ASN A 188 20.48 -20.21 -14.10
N ALA A 189 20.44 -19.01 -13.51
CA ALA A 189 20.72 -18.74 -12.12
C ALA A 189 19.75 -17.70 -11.57
N GLY A 190 19.57 -17.73 -10.24
CA GLY A 190 18.98 -16.62 -9.50
C GLY A 190 20.01 -15.50 -9.26
N GLN A 191 19.57 -14.42 -8.61
CA GLN A 191 20.41 -13.39 -8.02
C GLN A 191 19.58 -12.60 -7.01
N ILE A 192 20.21 -12.16 -5.91
CA ILE A 192 19.57 -11.28 -4.94
C ILE A 192 19.64 -9.86 -5.49
N ARG A 193 18.48 -9.27 -5.78
CA ARG A 193 18.37 -7.88 -6.23
C ARG A 193 18.20 -6.93 -5.05
N GLN A 194 17.48 -7.35 -4.01
CA GLN A 194 17.37 -6.69 -2.73
C GLN A 194 17.68 -7.67 -1.60
N LEU A 195 18.69 -7.35 -0.79
CA LEU A 195 19.15 -8.18 0.32
C LEU A 195 18.26 -7.99 1.56
N SER A 196 17.89 -9.07 2.24
CA SER A 196 17.27 -9.00 3.56
C SER A 196 18.20 -8.32 4.58
N PRO A 197 17.69 -7.55 5.56
CA PRO A 197 18.52 -7.08 6.68
C PRO A 197 19.27 -8.19 7.41
N HIS A 198 18.68 -9.38 7.47
CA HIS A 198 19.18 -10.62 8.09
C HIS A 198 20.28 -11.32 7.28
N LEU A 199 20.59 -10.81 6.09
CA LEU A 199 21.63 -11.35 5.22
C LEU A 199 22.71 -10.30 4.95
N HIS A 200 23.91 -10.79 4.69
CA HIS A 200 25.11 -10.03 4.37
C HIS A 200 25.69 -10.56 3.05
N PRO A 201 26.19 -9.69 2.15
CA PRO A 201 26.76 -10.15 0.89
C PRO A 201 28.09 -10.87 1.16
N LEU A 202 28.32 -11.98 0.48
CA LEU A 202 29.64 -12.60 0.31
C LEU A 202 30.25 -12.26 -1.04
N LEU A 203 29.44 -12.32 -2.10
CA LEU A 203 29.84 -12.04 -3.47
C LEU A 203 28.86 -11.05 -4.10
N THR A 204 29.35 -9.90 -4.53
CA THR A 204 28.64 -9.02 -5.47
C THR A 204 29.25 -9.19 -6.86
N GLY A 205 28.43 -9.53 -7.85
CA GLY A 205 28.84 -9.67 -9.25
C GLY A 205 28.63 -8.39 -10.04
N THR A 206 29.45 -8.21 -11.08
CA THR A 206 29.34 -7.16 -12.09
C THR A 206 28.81 -7.73 -13.41
N HIS A 207 28.27 -6.88 -14.28
CA HIS A 207 27.82 -7.27 -15.61
C HIS A 207 28.99 -7.86 -16.42
N SER A 208 28.74 -8.91 -17.23
CA SER A 208 29.79 -9.57 -18.02
C SER A 208 30.55 -8.60 -18.95
N ASP A 209 29.83 -7.57 -19.41
CA ASP A 209 30.25 -6.65 -20.48
C ASP A 209 30.47 -5.20 -19.96
N GLY A 210 30.72 -5.01 -18.66
CA GLY A 210 31.17 -3.73 -18.09
C GLY A 210 30.10 -2.91 -17.36
N GLU A 211 29.31 -2.11 -18.09
CA GLU A 211 28.68 -0.91 -17.50
C GLU A 211 27.14 -0.77 -17.65
N GLN A 212 26.47 -1.60 -18.47
CA GLN A 212 25.04 -1.38 -18.78
C GLN A 212 24.03 -1.79 -17.68
N PHE A 213 24.44 -2.58 -16.68
CA PHE A 213 23.52 -3.13 -15.67
C PHE A 213 24.09 -3.01 -14.24
N PRO A 214 23.23 -2.79 -13.23
CA PRO A 214 23.69 -2.65 -11.85
C PRO A 214 24.24 -3.95 -11.28
N ASN A 215 25.28 -3.81 -10.44
CA ASN A 215 25.85 -4.88 -9.61
C ASN A 215 24.76 -5.60 -8.79
N ARG A 216 24.90 -6.92 -8.59
CA ARG A 216 23.92 -7.74 -7.85
C ARG A 216 24.60 -8.76 -6.93
N VAL A 217 23.92 -9.10 -5.84
CA VAL A 217 24.45 -10.04 -4.84
C VAL A 217 24.25 -11.47 -5.35
N LEU A 218 25.37 -12.15 -5.60
CA LEU A 218 25.44 -13.52 -6.13
C LEU A 218 25.68 -14.57 -5.05
N ALA A 219 26.11 -14.18 -3.86
CA ALA A 219 26.12 -15.04 -2.68
C ALA A 219 25.91 -14.22 -1.41
N ALA A 220 25.19 -14.78 -0.44
CA ALA A 220 24.88 -14.13 0.83
C ALA A 220 24.80 -15.13 1.99
N VAL A 221 25.00 -14.65 3.22
CA VAL A 221 24.91 -15.42 4.46
C VAL A 221 24.23 -14.65 5.58
N GLY A 222 23.63 -15.36 6.52
CA GLY A 222 23.10 -14.79 7.76
C GLY A 222 22.05 -15.67 8.39
N THR A 223 20.87 -15.10 8.62
CA THR A 223 19.70 -15.72 9.25
C THR A 223 18.44 -15.33 8.47
N SER A 224 17.24 -15.53 9.02
CA SER A 224 16.01 -14.96 8.48
C SER A 224 15.07 -14.51 9.59
N SER A 225 13.92 -13.97 9.19
CA SER A 225 12.80 -13.70 10.09
C SER A 225 12.32 -14.97 10.82
N LEU A 226 12.23 -16.08 10.07
CA LEU A 226 11.69 -17.36 10.57
C LEU A 226 12.57 -18.04 11.63
N SER A 227 13.91 -17.92 11.56
CA SER A 227 14.79 -18.59 12.53
C SER A 227 16.21 -18.01 12.64
N GLU A 228 16.85 -18.30 13.78
CA GLU A 228 18.27 -18.03 14.08
C GLU A 228 19.22 -19.02 13.39
N THR A 229 18.65 -20.10 12.85
CA THR A 229 19.35 -21.10 12.04
C THR A 229 20.17 -20.43 10.94
N ARG A 230 21.43 -20.85 10.79
CA ARG A 230 22.33 -20.25 9.79
C ARG A 230 21.83 -20.52 8.37
N LEU A 231 21.76 -19.46 7.58
CA LEU A 231 21.32 -19.46 6.19
C LEU A 231 22.48 -19.01 5.29
N ALA A 232 22.65 -19.70 4.17
CA ALA A 232 23.50 -19.28 3.05
C ALA A 232 22.71 -19.40 1.74
N TYR A 233 22.95 -18.48 0.80
CA TYR A 233 22.39 -18.49 -0.54
C TYR A 233 23.46 -18.27 -1.60
N PHE A 234 23.38 -19.00 -2.72
CA PHE A 234 24.17 -18.75 -3.94
C PHE A 234 23.28 -18.66 -5.18
N ALA A 235 23.56 -17.68 -6.05
CA ALA A 235 22.88 -17.45 -7.33
C ALA A 235 22.87 -18.68 -8.25
N GLY A 236 24.01 -19.36 -8.33
CA GLY A 236 24.22 -20.63 -9.03
C GLY A 236 24.66 -21.72 -8.05
N ASN A 237 24.56 -23.00 -8.43
CA ASN A 237 25.08 -24.13 -7.66
C ASN A 237 26.60 -23.96 -7.39
N PRO A 238 27.05 -23.78 -6.13
CA PRO A 238 28.44 -23.46 -5.84
C PRO A 238 29.37 -24.70 -5.82
N PHE A 239 28.80 -25.90 -5.92
CA PHE A 239 29.53 -27.18 -5.90
C PHE A 239 29.84 -27.72 -7.30
N VAL A 240 29.30 -27.10 -8.36
CA VAL A 240 29.32 -27.58 -9.74
C VAL A 240 29.77 -26.46 -10.67
N ASN A 241 30.77 -26.72 -11.51
CA ASN A 241 31.19 -25.80 -12.56
C ASN A 241 30.28 -26.00 -13.79
N THR A 242 29.41 -25.03 -14.05
CA THR A 242 28.36 -25.10 -15.10
C THR A 242 28.76 -24.34 -16.36
N SER A 243 29.43 -25.04 -17.29
CA SER A 243 29.71 -24.49 -18.62
C SER A 243 28.43 -24.34 -19.46
N LEU A 244 28.35 -23.26 -20.26
CA LEU A 244 27.26 -23.03 -21.22
C LEU A 244 27.23 -24.04 -22.38
N SER A 245 28.29 -24.83 -22.57
CA SER A 245 28.45 -25.77 -23.69
C SER A 245 29.19 -27.07 -23.34
N GLY A 246 29.49 -27.30 -22.06
CA GLY A 246 30.26 -28.46 -21.58
C GLY A 246 29.52 -29.29 -20.52
N PRO A 247 30.05 -30.46 -20.14
CA PRO A 247 29.47 -31.26 -19.06
C PRO A 247 29.58 -30.54 -17.71
N ASN A 248 28.60 -30.78 -16.83
CA ASN A 248 28.68 -30.38 -15.42
C ASN A 248 29.80 -31.17 -14.74
N VAL A 249 30.77 -30.48 -14.12
CA VAL A 249 31.88 -31.10 -13.38
C VAL A 249 31.94 -30.57 -11.94
N PRO A 250 32.57 -31.28 -10.99
CA PRO A 250 32.78 -30.78 -9.62
C PRO A 250 33.52 -29.43 -9.64
N MET A 251 33.12 -28.49 -8.78
CA MET A 251 33.78 -27.18 -8.67
C MET A 251 35.28 -27.31 -8.38
N ASP A 252 36.08 -26.64 -9.21
CA ASP A 252 37.55 -26.74 -9.23
C ASP A 252 38.26 -25.37 -9.17
N GLU A 253 37.51 -24.27 -9.20
CA GLU A 253 38.04 -22.91 -9.13
C GLU A 253 38.69 -22.63 -7.76
N ALA A 254 39.92 -22.12 -7.78
CA ALA A 254 40.81 -22.03 -6.63
C ALA A 254 40.32 -21.09 -5.51
N GLY A 255 39.50 -20.09 -5.80
CA GLY A 255 38.83 -19.27 -4.79
C GLY A 255 37.48 -19.83 -4.33
N MET A 256 36.66 -20.39 -5.23
CA MET A 256 35.38 -20.99 -4.88
C MET A 256 35.50 -22.23 -3.99
N VAL A 257 36.47 -23.12 -4.24
CA VAL A 257 36.68 -24.34 -3.42
C VAL A 257 36.83 -24.00 -1.93
N PRO A 258 37.76 -23.14 -1.48
CA PRO A 258 37.87 -22.78 -0.08
C PRO A 258 36.71 -21.90 0.42
N LEU A 259 36.08 -21.08 -0.42
CA LEU A 259 34.88 -20.31 -0.02
C LEU A 259 33.73 -21.23 0.39
N VAL A 260 33.48 -22.29 -0.38
CA VAL A 260 32.47 -23.31 -0.07
C VAL A 260 32.84 -24.11 1.18
N GLN A 261 34.13 -24.41 1.38
CA GLN A 261 34.63 -25.02 2.62
C GLN A 261 34.36 -24.14 3.85
N SER A 262 34.76 -22.87 3.83
CA SER A 262 34.50 -21.92 4.92
C SER A 262 33.01 -21.67 5.16
N THR A 263 32.20 -21.57 4.11
CA THR A 263 30.74 -21.39 4.24
C THR A 263 30.10 -22.63 4.90
N THR A 264 30.53 -23.83 4.51
CA THR A 264 30.09 -25.09 5.14
C THR A 264 30.54 -25.18 6.60
N ALA A 265 31.78 -24.81 6.90
CA ALA A 265 32.32 -24.76 8.26
C ALA A 265 31.50 -23.80 9.15
N TRP A 266 31.17 -22.62 8.64
CA TRP A 266 30.35 -21.62 9.32
C TRP A 266 28.92 -22.10 9.55
N LEU A 267 28.24 -22.66 8.53
CA LEU A 267 26.88 -23.24 8.66
C LEU A 267 26.82 -24.28 9.79
N LEU A 268 27.78 -25.21 9.81
CA LEU A 268 27.94 -26.25 10.84
C LEU A 268 28.37 -25.72 12.21
N GLY A 269 28.55 -24.41 12.38
CA GLY A 269 28.93 -23.77 13.65
C GLY A 269 30.39 -23.95 14.05
N LYS A 270 31.25 -24.28 13.09
CA LYS A 270 32.69 -24.53 13.25
C LYS A 270 33.53 -23.60 12.34
N PRO A 271 33.29 -22.27 12.30
CA PRO A 271 34.05 -21.37 11.44
C PRO A 271 35.57 -21.48 11.72
N GLY A 272 36.39 -21.35 10.67
CA GLY A 272 37.83 -21.56 10.75
C GLY A 272 38.30 -23.03 10.90
N THR A 273 37.38 -24.00 11.05
CA THR A 273 37.75 -25.43 11.07
C THR A 273 38.03 -25.94 9.66
N ALA A 274 39.17 -26.61 9.48
CA ALA A 274 39.55 -27.20 8.20
C ALA A 274 38.52 -28.22 7.70
N ALA A 275 38.25 -28.23 6.38
CA ALA A 275 37.21 -29.06 5.77
C ALA A 275 37.36 -30.58 6.04
N ALA A 276 38.59 -31.06 6.17
CA ALA A 276 38.91 -32.44 6.53
C ALA A 276 38.43 -32.84 7.95
N GLU A 277 38.22 -31.89 8.85
CA GLU A 277 37.77 -32.09 10.23
C GLU A 277 36.26 -31.85 10.43
N LEU A 278 35.55 -31.46 9.38
CA LEU A 278 34.09 -31.29 9.44
C LEU A 278 33.40 -32.65 9.35
N SER A 279 32.84 -33.07 10.49
CA SER A 279 31.96 -34.23 10.61
C SER A 279 30.49 -33.83 10.84
N GLY A 280 29.58 -34.62 10.26
CA GLY A 280 28.13 -34.39 10.29
C GLY A 280 27.42 -35.01 9.09
N LYS A 281 26.08 -35.05 9.12
CA LYS A 281 25.23 -35.54 8.02
C LYS A 281 24.72 -34.36 7.19
N ILE A 282 25.06 -34.32 5.90
CA ILE A 282 24.53 -33.33 4.96
C ILE A 282 23.39 -33.97 4.17
N VAL A 283 22.25 -33.29 4.09
CA VAL A 283 21.14 -33.68 3.20
C VAL A 283 21.15 -32.79 1.97
N ILE A 284 21.15 -33.38 0.78
CA ILE A 284 20.98 -32.71 -0.51
C ILE A 284 19.59 -33.06 -1.03
N ALA A 285 18.81 -32.05 -1.41
CA ALA A 285 17.48 -32.22 -1.97
C ALA A 285 17.21 -31.25 -3.14
N ASN A 286 16.23 -31.59 -3.97
CA ASN A 286 15.71 -30.77 -5.08
C ASN A 286 16.81 -30.26 -6.03
N THR A 287 17.84 -31.07 -6.27
CA THR A 287 18.97 -30.76 -7.16
C THR A 287 18.85 -31.58 -8.44
N ALA A 288 19.10 -31.00 -9.62
CA ALA A 288 18.97 -31.77 -10.86
C ALA A 288 19.94 -32.96 -10.87
N SER A 289 19.52 -34.15 -11.32
CA SER A 289 20.36 -35.37 -11.25
C SER A 289 21.69 -35.25 -12.01
N SER A 290 21.72 -34.42 -13.07
CA SER A 290 22.93 -34.06 -13.83
C SER A 290 23.90 -33.13 -13.08
N ARG A 291 23.53 -32.64 -11.89
CA ARG A 291 24.31 -31.75 -11.01
C ARG A 291 24.51 -32.35 -9.61
N GLU A 292 23.56 -33.15 -9.12
CA GLU A 292 23.69 -33.88 -7.85
C GLU A 292 24.90 -34.83 -7.86
N LYS A 293 25.22 -35.44 -9.01
CA LYS A 293 26.44 -36.26 -9.18
C LYS A 293 27.74 -35.46 -8.93
N PRO A 294 28.09 -34.42 -9.72
CA PRO A 294 29.30 -33.65 -9.47
C PRO A 294 29.33 -32.94 -8.10
N MET A 295 28.16 -32.61 -7.54
CA MET A 295 28.05 -32.11 -6.16
C MET A 295 28.42 -33.18 -5.11
N LYS A 296 27.94 -34.42 -5.24
CA LYS A 296 28.34 -35.56 -4.40
C LYS A 296 29.85 -35.84 -4.53
N GLU A 297 30.40 -35.79 -5.74
CA GLU A 297 31.84 -35.96 -6.00
C GLU A 297 32.69 -34.84 -5.38
N PHE A 298 32.25 -33.57 -5.49
CA PHE A 298 32.88 -32.44 -4.82
C PHE A 298 32.91 -32.62 -3.30
N LEU A 299 31.78 -33.01 -2.70
CA LEU A 299 31.66 -33.15 -1.26
C LEU A 299 32.54 -34.30 -0.73
N ALA A 300 32.55 -35.45 -1.41
CA ALA A 300 33.42 -36.58 -1.06
C ALA A 300 34.92 -36.24 -1.17
N LYS A 301 35.32 -35.45 -2.17
CA LYS A 301 36.71 -35.00 -2.37
C LYS A 301 37.15 -34.00 -1.29
N ASN A 302 36.29 -33.06 -0.90
CA ASN A 302 36.67 -31.92 -0.06
C ASN A 302 36.36 -32.09 1.43
N PHE A 303 35.42 -32.97 1.80
CA PHE A 303 34.96 -33.15 3.18
C PHE A 303 34.88 -34.65 3.56
N PRO A 304 36.02 -35.34 3.69
CA PRO A 304 36.07 -36.80 3.87
C PRO A 304 35.39 -37.35 5.14
N LYS A 305 34.97 -36.50 6.07
CA LYS A 305 34.24 -36.89 7.31
C LYS A 305 32.74 -36.52 7.29
N LEU A 306 32.20 -35.96 6.19
CA LEU A 306 30.77 -35.67 6.05
C LEU A 306 30.01 -36.85 5.41
N ILE A 307 28.85 -37.17 5.99
CA ILE A 307 27.95 -38.22 5.49
C ILE A 307 26.87 -37.58 4.63
N VAL A 308 27.00 -37.64 3.31
CA VAL A 308 25.99 -37.13 2.37
C VAL A 308 24.79 -38.09 2.29
N ASN A 309 23.58 -37.55 2.34
CA ASN A 309 22.30 -38.26 2.18
C ASN A 309 22.14 -39.51 3.07
N GLY A 310 22.78 -39.52 4.25
CA GLY A 310 22.79 -40.67 5.15
C GLY A 310 23.46 -41.92 4.58
N GLY A 311 24.32 -41.77 3.56
CA GLY A 311 24.93 -42.88 2.81
C GLY A 311 24.13 -43.32 1.58
N ASN A 312 22.99 -42.71 1.27
CA ASN A 312 22.18 -43.08 0.11
C ASN A 312 22.79 -42.55 -1.20
N SER A 313 23.27 -43.48 -2.04
CA SER A 313 23.91 -43.19 -3.32
C SER A 313 22.94 -42.74 -4.40
N ALA A 314 21.68 -43.18 -4.36
CA ALA A 314 20.68 -42.87 -5.39
C ALA A 314 20.38 -41.36 -5.48
N TYR A 315 20.16 -40.88 -6.71
CA TYR A 315 19.83 -39.49 -7.00
C TYR A 315 18.36 -39.19 -6.69
N GLY A 316 18.06 -37.99 -6.20
CA GLY A 316 16.73 -37.59 -5.74
C GLY A 316 16.17 -38.39 -4.55
N ALA A 317 16.96 -39.28 -3.95
CA ALA A 317 16.46 -40.19 -2.90
C ALA A 317 16.14 -39.50 -1.57
N CYS A 318 16.66 -38.28 -1.37
CA CYS A 318 16.34 -37.39 -0.26
C CYS A 318 15.43 -36.22 -0.68
N ASP A 319 14.84 -36.27 -1.88
CA ASP A 319 13.87 -35.27 -2.30
C ASP A 319 12.61 -35.36 -1.46
N PHE A 320 12.14 -34.19 -1.06
CA PHE A 320 10.86 -33.98 -0.39
C PHE A 320 9.69 -34.39 -1.29
N LYS A 321 8.65 -34.97 -0.68
CA LYS A 321 7.46 -35.50 -1.36
C LYS A 321 6.20 -35.00 -0.64
N PRO A 322 5.22 -34.41 -1.35
CA PRO A 322 4.01 -33.88 -0.75
C PRO A 322 3.32 -34.88 0.19
N GLY A 323 2.86 -34.40 1.35
CA GLY A 323 2.16 -35.21 2.34
C GLY A 323 3.00 -36.22 3.12
N THR A 324 4.33 -36.27 2.93
CA THR A 324 5.22 -37.21 3.64
C THR A 324 6.41 -36.53 4.29
N ALA A 325 6.90 -37.09 5.39
CA ALA A 325 8.14 -36.62 6.03
C ALA A 325 9.37 -36.99 5.16
N ASN A 326 10.35 -36.08 5.07
CA ASN A 326 11.57 -36.33 4.31
C ASN A 326 12.39 -37.46 4.97
N PRO A 327 12.74 -38.54 4.24
CA PRO A 327 13.39 -39.73 4.81
C PRO A 327 14.83 -39.47 5.30
N CYS A 328 15.43 -38.34 4.92
CA CYS A 328 16.83 -38.04 5.19
C CYS A 328 17.06 -37.00 6.29
N LEU A 329 16.06 -36.23 6.74
CA LEU A 329 16.27 -35.14 7.69
C LEU A 329 16.67 -35.57 9.11
N THR A 330 16.32 -36.78 9.55
CA THR A 330 16.65 -37.26 10.91
C THR A 330 18.16 -37.25 11.14
N GLY A 331 18.62 -36.46 12.12
CA GLY A 331 20.05 -36.30 12.43
C GLY A 331 20.84 -35.50 11.39
N ALA A 332 20.20 -34.71 10.53
CA ALA A 332 20.89 -33.82 9.60
C ALA A 332 21.61 -32.68 10.36
N ALA A 333 22.86 -32.41 9.98
CA ALA A 333 23.67 -31.31 10.48
C ALA A 333 23.61 -30.07 9.57
N ALA A 334 23.21 -30.24 8.30
CA ALA A 334 22.78 -29.17 7.40
C ALA A 334 21.92 -29.75 6.25
N LEU A 335 21.14 -28.88 5.60
CA LEU A 335 20.29 -29.15 4.45
C LEU A 335 20.71 -28.23 3.29
N PHE A 336 21.08 -28.81 2.15
CA PHE A 336 21.48 -28.11 0.93
C PHE A 336 20.40 -28.32 -0.15
N VAL A 337 19.92 -27.23 -0.78
CA VAL A 337 18.71 -27.24 -1.63
C VAL A 337 18.90 -26.46 -2.93
N GLY A 338 18.66 -27.13 -4.07
CA GLY A 338 18.55 -26.50 -5.39
C GLY A 338 17.10 -26.25 -5.84
N ASP A 339 16.90 -25.79 -7.07
CA ASP A 339 15.60 -25.71 -7.76
C ASP A 339 15.52 -26.61 -9.02
N ALA A 340 15.63 -27.93 -8.85
CA ALA A 340 15.47 -28.92 -9.93
C ALA A 340 14.14 -28.81 -10.70
N ARG A 341 13.12 -28.17 -10.10
CA ARG A 341 11.81 -27.88 -10.71
C ARG A 341 11.73 -26.41 -11.10
N SER A 342 11.14 -26.16 -12.26
CA SER A 342 11.02 -24.82 -12.85
C SER A 342 9.98 -23.91 -12.19
N ASP A 343 9.14 -24.46 -11.30
CA ASP A 343 7.89 -23.85 -10.85
C ASP A 343 7.87 -23.80 -9.30
N ASP A 344 6.92 -23.08 -8.70
CA ASP A 344 6.76 -23.04 -7.23
C ASP A 344 6.05 -24.29 -6.73
N ASP A 345 6.63 -24.94 -5.71
CA ASP A 345 5.98 -25.99 -4.94
C ASP A 345 5.85 -25.49 -3.49
N PRO A 346 4.70 -24.90 -3.11
CA PRO A 346 4.52 -24.33 -1.78
C PRO A 346 4.52 -25.40 -0.66
N VAL A 347 4.25 -26.67 -0.99
CA VAL A 347 4.34 -27.78 -0.02
C VAL A 347 5.81 -28.11 0.27
N LEU A 348 6.63 -28.16 -0.78
CA LEU A 348 8.09 -28.29 -0.67
C LEU A 348 8.69 -27.15 0.15
N ARG A 349 8.32 -25.90 -0.13
CA ARG A 349 8.81 -24.74 0.64
C ARG A 349 8.46 -24.82 2.12
N ALA A 350 7.19 -25.09 2.46
CA ALA A 350 6.77 -25.26 3.85
C ALA A 350 7.53 -26.39 4.58
N GLN A 351 7.92 -27.46 3.87
CA GLN A 351 8.74 -28.54 4.44
C GLN A 351 10.20 -28.12 4.68
N ILE A 352 10.79 -27.30 3.80
CA ILE A 352 12.15 -26.74 3.97
C ILE A 352 12.17 -25.67 5.08
N GLU A 353 11.18 -24.78 5.08
CA GLU A 353 10.96 -23.75 6.12
C GLU A 353 10.80 -24.40 7.50
N GLY A 354 10.05 -25.52 7.59
CA GLY A 354 9.92 -26.31 8.81
C GLY A 354 11.24 -26.93 9.28
N ALA A 355 12.01 -27.52 8.36
CA ALA A 355 13.33 -28.09 8.67
C ALA A 355 14.32 -27.02 9.18
N TYR A 356 14.39 -25.89 8.48
CA TYR A 356 15.20 -24.73 8.87
C TYR A 356 14.76 -24.15 10.23
N SER A 357 13.45 -24.00 10.45
CA SER A 357 12.89 -23.52 11.72
C SER A 357 13.14 -24.48 12.89
N SER A 358 13.31 -25.78 12.63
CA SER A 358 13.69 -26.79 13.64
C SER A 358 15.17 -26.77 14.06
N GLY A 359 15.99 -25.90 13.45
CA GLY A 359 17.40 -25.72 13.80
C GLY A 359 18.42 -26.25 12.79
N ILE A 360 17.99 -26.74 11.61
CA ILE A 360 18.88 -27.37 10.61
C ILE A 360 19.43 -26.29 9.64
N PRO A 361 20.74 -25.98 9.65
CA PRO A 361 21.37 -24.98 8.77
C PRO A 361 21.04 -25.21 7.29
N LEU A 362 20.74 -24.13 6.56
CA LEU A 362 20.27 -24.18 5.17
C LEU A 362 21.29 -23.52 4.23
N LEU A 363 21.66 -24.23 3.16
CA LEU A 363 22.35 -23.66 1.99
C LEU A 363 21.43 -23.81 0.77
N ALA A 364 20.79 -22.71 0.39
CA ALA A 364 19.96 -22.64 -0.81
C ALA A 364 20.80 -22.21 -2.02
N PHE A 365 20.50 -22.73 -3.22
CA PHE A 365 21.14 -22.27 -4.44
C PHE A 365 20.23 -22.34 -5.67
N GLY A 366 20.48 -21.44 -6.63
CA GLY A 366 19.80 -21.45 -7.92
C GLY A 366 20.45 -22.37 -8.94
N GLU A 367 19.62 -23.00 -9.76
CA GLU A 367 19.99 -23.76 -10.95
C GLU A 367 19.03 -23.51 -12.15
N THR A 368 18.06 -22.60 -11.99
CA THR A 368 17.15 -22.12 -13.04
C THR A 368 17.12 -20.59 -13.16
N SER A 369 16.62 -20.11 -14.29
CA SER A 369 16.43 -18.69 -14.62
C SER A 369 15.02 -18.16 -14.29
N ARG A 370 14.16 -18.90 -13.58
CA ARG A 370 12.76 -18.49 -13.33
C ARG A 370 12.60 -17.79 -11.98
N ALA A 371 12.02 -16.59 -11.99
CA ALA A 371 11.72 -15.84 -10.76
C ALA A 371 10.72 -16.57 -9.84
N ALA A 372 9.80 -17.34 -10.42
CA ALA A 372 8.84 -18.17 -9.68
C ALA A 372 9.35 -19.60 -9.37
N SER A 373 10.68 -19.84 -9.39
CA SER A 373 11.20 -21.14 -8.97
C SER A 373 11.10 -21.32 -7.45
N THR A 374 10.99 -22.58 -7.01
CA THR A 374 10.88 -22.94 -5.58
C THR A 374 11.94 -22.24 -4.71
N THR A 375 13.21 -22.19 -5.14
CA THR A 375 14.27 -21.55 -4.32
C THR A 375 14.16 -20.03 -4.28
N ASN A 376 13.75 -19.38 -5.36
CA ASN A 376 13.55 -17.93 -5.37
C ASN A 376 12.35 -17.52 -4.48
N MET A 377 11.27 -18.30 -4.50
CA MET A 377 10.13 -18.14 -3.60
C MET A 377 10.46 -18.49 -2.13
N LEU A 378 11.29 -19.51 -1.89
CA LEU A 378 11.81 -19.82 -0.54
C LEU A 378 12.62 -18.67 0.03
N MET A 379 13.49 -18.04 -0.77
CA MET A 379 14.26 -16.87 -0.32
C MET A 379 13.37 -15.63 -0.07
N ARG A 380 12.27 -15.48 -0.81
CA ARG A 380 11.26 -14.44 -0.55
C ARG A 380 10.57 -14.67 0.79
N ASP A 381 10.09 -15.88 1.05
CA ASP A 381 9.39 -16.23 2.29
C ASP A 381 10.36 -16.29 3.50
N LEU A 382 11.67 -16.45 3.26
CA LEU A 382 12.78 -16.20 4.21
C LEU A 382 13.20 -14.70 4.29
N GLY A 383 12.39 -13.76 3.79
CA GLY A 383 12.56 -12.33 4.01
C GLY A 383 13.51 -11.58 3.06
N SER A 384 13.85 -12.16 1.90
CA SER A 384 14.57 -11.48 0.80
C SER A 384 13.62 -11.25 -0.39
N PRO A 385 12.86 -10.14 -0.43
CA PRO A 385 11.63 -10.05 -1.23
C PRO A 385 11.85 -10.04 -2.75
N ASP A 386 12.97 -9.48 -3.22
CA ASP A 386 13.31 -9.38 -4.65
C ASP A 386 14.52 -10.27 -4.97
N THR A 387 14.23 -11.55 -5.22
CA THR A 387 15.10 -12.47 -5.95
C THR A 387 14.69 -12.49 -7.42
N GLY A 388 15.65 -12.60 -8.32
CA GLY A 388 15.37 -12.54 -9.76
C GLY A 388 16.31 -13.37 -10.62
N THR A 389 15.99 -13.45 -11.90
CA THR A 389 16.80 -14.16 -12.90
C THR A 389 18.13 -13.44 -13.17
N ASN A 390 19.20 -14.20 -13.44
CA ASN A 390 20.47 -13.68 -13.98
C ASN A 390 20.55 -13.72 -15.52
N TYR A 391 19.47 -14.15 -16.20
CA TYR A 391 19.47 -14.47 -17.64
C TYR A 391 19.95 -13.34 -18.55
N PHE A 392 19.51 -12.10 -18.29
CA PHE A 392 19.90 -10.92 -19.07
C PHE A 392 21.16 -10.25 -18.53
N GLN A 393 21.27 -10.12 -17.20
CA GLN A 393 22.33 -9.35 -16.55
C GLN A 393 23.67 -10.10 -16.49
N ARG A 394 23.68 -11.43 -16.65
CA ARG A 394 24.91 -12.26 -16.75
C ARG A 394 25.94 -11.94 -15.66
N ASN A 395 25.46 -11.54 -14.48
CA ASN A 395 26.32 -11.06 -13.41
C ASN A 395 27.22 -12.19 -12.94
N LEU A 396 28.49 -11.86 -12.75
CA LEU A 396 29.55 -12.79 -12.40
C LEU A 396 30.65 -12.08 -11.61
N VAL A 397 31.54 -12.85 -10.98
CA VAL A 397 32.74 -12.35 -10.31
C VAL A 397 33.94 -12.76 -11.17
N ARG A 398 34.61 -11.79 -11.82
CA ARG A 398 35.94 -12.00 -12.41
C ARG A 398 37.00 -11.64 -11.37
N GLN A 399 37.77 -12.62 -10.89
CA GLN A 399 38.97 -12.44 -10.04
C GLN A 399 38.80 -11.41 -8.90
N SER A 400 38.16 -11.80 -7.80
CA SER A 400 38.05 -10.92 -6.62
C SER A 400 39.43 -10.48 -6.12
N PRO A 401 39.60 -9.20 -5.69
CA PRO A 401 40.75 -8.79 -4.89
C PRO A 401 41.10 -9.77 -3.77
N LYS A 402 42.40 -10.03 -3.58
CA LYS A 402 42.95 -10.90 -2.51
C LYS A 402 42.51 -10.40 -1.14
N SER A 403 42.16 -11.30 -0.21
CA SER A 403 41.57 -10.94 1.11
C SER A 403 42.29 -9.79 1.85
N ALA A 404 43.62 -9.83 1.93
CA ALA A 404 44.46 -8.84 2.61
C ALA A 404 44.42 -7.43 1.98
N GLN A 405 43.75 -7.29 0.84
CA GLN A 405 43.46 -6.04 0.12
C GLN A 405 41.96 -5.87 -0.20
N ALA A 406 41.08 -6.74 0.33
CA ALA A 406 39.66 -6.84 -0.06
C ALA A 406 38.61 -5.95 0.65
N PRO A 407 38.87 -5.14 1.71
CA PRO A 407 37.80 -4.64 2.60
C PRO A 407 36.94 -3.48 2.04
N ALA A 408 36.96 -3.21 0.73
CA ALA A 408 36.20 -2.11 0.11
C ALA A 408 35.74 -2.34 -1.35
N LYS A 409 36.21 -3.38 -2.05
CA LYS A 409 35.86 -3.63 -3.48
C LYS A 409 35.29 -5.01 -3.80
N VAL A 410 35.42 -6.00 -2.91
CA VAL A 410 34.74 -7.31 -3.05
C VAL A 410 33.32 -7.21 -2.46
N LEU A 411 33.25 -6.62 -1.26
CA LEU A 411 32.02 -6.39 -0.52
C LEU A 411 31.40 -5.05 -0.93
N ASP A 412 30.80 -5.02 -2.11
CA ASP A 412 29.94 -3.91 -2.55
C ASP A 412 28.59 -3.97 -1.79
N ASP A 413 28.63 -3.71 -0.48
CA ASP A 413 27.46 -3.64 0.39
C ASP A 413 26.73 -2.31 0.17
N GLN A 414 25.81 -2.32 -0.81
CA GLN A 414 24.96 -1.19 -1.12
C GLN A 414 24.11 -0.73 0.08
N PHE A 415 23.70 -1.64 0.97
CA PHE A 415 22.94 -1.30 2.17
C PHE A 415 23.80 -0.52 3.18
N ALA A 416 25.08 -0.88 3.34
CA ALA A 416 26.02 -0.10 4.13
C ALA A 416 26.32 1.29 3.53
N LYS A 417 26.42 1.39 2.19
CA LYS A 417 26.53 2.68 1.48
C LYS A 417 25.29 3.55 1.71
N ASP A 418 24.09 2.97 1.60
CA ASP A 418 22.82 3.67 1.77
C ASP A 418 22.65 4.22 3.20
N ALA A 419 22.94 3.40 4.21
CA ALA A 419 22.92 3.82 5.61
C ALA A 419 23.94 4.95 5.88
N THR A 420 25.10 4.92 5.23
CA THR A 420 26.14 5.95 5.34
C THR A 420 25.72 7.26 4.67
N GLU A 421 25.11 7.23 3.49
CA GLU A 421 24.57 8.44 2.82
C GLU A 421 23.44 9.07 3.64
N ILE A 422 22.52 8.25 4.17
CA ILE A 422 21.45 8.73 5.06
C ILE A 422 22.03 9.45 6.28
N ALA A 423 22.97 8.82 6.98
CA ALA A 423 23.62 9.43 8.14
C ALA A 423 24.39 10.71 7.77
N ARG A 424 25.05 10.77 6.62
CA ARG A 424 25.75 11.97 6.12
C ARG A 424 24.80 13.14 5.88
N ARG A 425 23.59 12.87 5.34
CA ARG A 425 22.55 13.88 5.12
C ARG A 425 21.95 14.40 6.43
N LEU A 426 21.62 13.50 7.36
CA LEU A 426 21.11 13.86 8.70
C LEU A 426 22.16 14.61 9.56
N ASN A 427 23.44 14.29 9.40
CA ASN A 427 24.57 14.90 10.11
C ASN A 427 25.11 16.18 9.43
N GLY A 428 24.21 17.06 8.96
CA GLY A 428 24.54 18.43 8.57
C GLY A 428 24.75 18.70 7.07
N ASN A 429 24.49 17.75 6.17
CA ASN A 429 24.54 17.98 4.71
C ASN A 429 23.15 17.77 4.06
N PRO A 430 22.11 18.53 4.46
CA PRO A 430 20.74 18.26 4.00
C PRO A 430 20.57 18.32 2.48
N LEU A 431 19.47 17.74 2.01
CA LEU A 431 19.05 17.74 0.62
C LEU A 431 18.23 19.01 0.30
N ALA A 432 18.40 19.54 -0.90
CA ALA A 432 17.80 20.80 -1.34
C ALA A 432 17.05 20.64 -2.68
N LEU A 433 16.09 19.71 -2.73
CA LEU A 433 15.28 19.47 -3.94
C LEU A 433 14.50 20.71 -4.35
N THR A 434 14.20 20.78 -5.65
CA THR A 434 13.48 21.88 -6.27
C THR A 434 11.97 21.82 -6.08
N ASP A 435 11.39 20.63 -5.90
CA ASP A 435 9.96 20.42 -5.64
C ASP A 435 9.68 19.06 -4.97
N TYR A 436 9.33 19.09 -3.68
CA TYR A 436 9.06 17.87 -2.90
C TYR A 436 7.68 17.25 -3.15
N SER A 437 6.72 18.00 -3.72
CA SER A 437 5.41 17.45 -4.13
C SER A 437 5.56 16.38 -5.22
N LYS A 438 6.64 16.46 -6.01
CA LYS A 438 7.05 15.46 -7.00
C LYS A 438 7.78 14.25 -6.39
N CYS A 439 7.98 14.18 -5.08
CA CYS A 439 8.50 12.99 -4.41
C CYS A 439 7.37 12.04 -4.02
N VAL A 440 6.71 11.43 -5.00
CA VAL A 440 5.84 10.26 -4.79
C VAL A 440 6.53 8.99 -5.26
N VAL A 441 6.09 7.85 -4.76
CA VAL A 441 6.65 6.54 -5.11
C VAL A 441 6.02 6.06 -6.41
N ASP A 442 6.81 5.81 -7.45
CA ASP A 442 6.30 5.09 -8.61
C ASP A 442 6.56 3.60 -8.42
N TYR A 443 5.55 2.75 -8.67
CA TYR A 443 5.66 1.31 -8.49
C TYR A 443 5.90 0.66 -9.84
N ALA A 444 7.17 0.57 -10.23
CA ALA A 444 7.55 -0.04 -11.49
C ALA A 444 7.07 -1.49 -11.57
N LEU A 445 6.74 -1.95 -12.79
CA LEU A 445 6.17 -3.28 -13.11
C LEU A 445 7.01 -4.51 -12.71
N HIS A 446 8.06 -4.33 -11.91
CA HIS A 446 8.98 -5.35 -11.42
C HIS A 446 9.19 -5.32 -9.90
N GLY A 447 8.25 -4.73 -9.14
CA GLY A 447 8.28 -4.71 -7.66
C GLY A 447 9.28 -3.74 -7.03
N SER A 448 10.04 -3.01 -7.86
CA SER A 448 10.97 -1.98 -7.41
C SER A 448 10.24 -0.64 -7.23
N TYR A 449 10.26 -0.11 -6.01
CA TYR A 449 9.92 1.28 -5.77
C TYR A 449 10.91 2.19 -6.52
N LEU A 450 10.39 3.20 -7.21
CA LEU A 450 11.11 4.36 -7.73
C LEU A 450 10.57 5.61 -7.03
N THR A 451 11.26 6.76 -7.11
CA THR A 451 10.68 8.06 -6.71
C THR A 451 10.72 9.01 -7.89
N SER A 452 9.60 9.69 -8.19
CA SER A 452 9.52 10.60 -9.33
C SER A 452 10.44 11.83 -9.23
N CYS A 453 11.02 12.10 -8.05
CA CYS A 453 12.04 13.13 -7.83
C CYS A 453 13.50 12.61 -7.80
N VAL A 454 13.77 11.33 -8.12
CA VAL A 454 15.15 10.80 -8.27
C VAL A 454 15.93 11.56 -9.35
N ASN A 455 15.23 12.07 -10.37
CA ASN A 455 15.80 12.81 -11.49
C ASN A 455 15.92 14.34 -11.24
N ASP A 456 15.72 14.81 -10.00
CA ASP A 456 15.99 16.21 -9.65
C ASP A 456 17.51 16.49 -9.83
N PRO A 457 17.90 17.59 -10.52
CA PRO A 457 19.31 17.88 -10.82
C PRO A 457 20.16 18.30 -9.60
N THR A 458 19.56 18.40 -8.41
CA THR A 458 20.24 18.79 -7.16
C THR A 458 21.39 17.83 -6.82
N PRO A 459 22.61 18.32 -6.51
CA PRO A 459 23.77 17.49 -6.18
C PRO A 459 23.53 16.40 -5.13
N GLY A 460 23.54 15.15 -5.60
CA GLY A 460 23.35 13.96 -4.79
C GLY A 460 21.90 13.70 -4.35
N ALA A 461 20.90 14.29 -5.03
CA ALA A 461 19.48 13.90 -4.89
C ALA A 461 19.28 12.42 -5.22
N ALA A 462 19.66 12.01 -6.42
CA ALA A 462 19.57 10.61 -6.87
C ALA A 462 20.24 9.61 -5.91
N ALA A 463 21.37 9.99 -5.28
CA ALA A 463 22.07 9.16 -4.31
C ALA A 463 21.25 8.94 -3.02
N TYR A 464 20.77 10.02 -2.40
CA TYR A 464 19.98 9.93 -1.17
C TYR A 464 18.58 9.35 -1.40
N MET A 465 17.88 9.80 -2.45
CA MET A 465 16.56 9.25 -2.80
C MET A 465 16.65 7.76 -3.11
N GLY A 466 17.67 7.33 -3.87
CA GLY A 466 17.93 5.91 -4.08
C GLY A 466 18.25 5.13 -2.80
N ALA A 467 18.97 5.73 -1.85
CA ALA A 467 19.29 5.12 -0.56
C ALA A 467 18.04 4.92 0.33
N ILE A 468 17.21 5.96 0.52
CA ILE A 468 15.96 5.81 1.29
C ILE A 468 14.97 4.87 0.58
N THR A 469 14.98 4.83 -0.76
CA THR A 469 14.15 3.90 -1.56
C THR A 469 14.50 2.44 -1.27
N ARG A 470 15.79 2.08 -1.31
CA ARG A 470 16.23 0.71 -0.97
C ARG A 470 15.99 0.37 0.50
N MET A 471 16.12 1.34 1.40
CA MET A 471 15.82 1.17 2.83
C MET A 471 14.31 0.95 3.10
N LYS A 472 13.40 1.70 2.46
CA LYS A 472 11.95 1.47 2.56
C LYS A 472 11.56 0.07 2.11
N ALA A 473 12.21 -0.43 1.05
CA ALA A 473 11.99 -1.78 0.57
C ALA A 473 12.48 -2.85 1.57
N ALA A 474 13.59 -2.59 2.28
CA ALA A 474 14.08 -3.46 3.35
C ALA A 474 13.18 -3.43 4.62
N VAL A 475 12.60 -2.27 4.95
CA VAL A 475 11.60 -2.13 6.02
C VAL A 475 10.27 -2.78 5.64
N ALA A 476 9.84 -2.68 4.38
CA ALA A 476 8.66 -3.36 3.87
C ALA A 476 8.76 -4.88 4.00
N ALA A 477 9.93 -5.47 3.69
CA ALA A 477 10.19 -6.90 3.86
C ALA A 477 9.99 -7.38 5.31
N LEU A 478 10.48 -6.61 6.28
CA LEU A 478 10.31 -6.90 7.71
C LEU A 478 8.85 -6.76 8.14
N ASN A 479 8.17 -5.72 7.66
CA ASN A 479 6.75 -5.50 7.93
C ASN A 479 5.91 -6.66 7.36
N GLU A 480 6.13 -7.05 6.10
CA GLU A 480 5.41 -8.16 5.45
C GLU A 480 5.67 -9.51 6.12
N ALA A 481 6.91 -9.78 6.52
CA ALA A 481 7.27 -10.98 7.29
C ALA A 481 6.76 -10.96 8.75
N ALA A 482 6.11 -9.88 9.20
CA ALA A 482 5.70 -9.64 10.58
C ALA A 482 6.84 -9.72 11.61
N ASP A 483 8.07 -9.34 11.21
CA ASP A 483 9.28 -9.56 12.01
C ASP A 483 9.77 -8.29 12.73
N ASN A 484 9.71 -8.35 14.06
CA ASN A 484 10.10 -7.27 14.96
C ASN A 484 11.63 -7.19 15.10
N VAL A 485 12.25 -6.14 14.53
CA VAL A 485 13.72 -5.96 14.63
C VAL A 485 14.22 -5.81 16.07
N PHE A 486 13.37 -5.42 17.02
CA PHE A 486 13.67 -5.29 18.45
C PHE A 486 13.24 -6.51 19.28
N ALA A 487 12.92 -7.65 18.67
CA ALA A 487 12.86 -8.92 19.39
C ALA A 487 14.21 -9.18 20.12
N PRO A 488 14.22 -9.93 21.25
CA PRO A 488 15.45 -10.20 22.00
C PRO A 488 16.59 -10.68 21.08
N PRO A 489 17.84 -10.23 21.28
CA PRO A 489 18.93 -10.44 20.33
C PRO A 489 19.20 -11.94 20.10
N LYS A 490 18.69 -12.41 18.95
CA LYS A 490 18.96 -13.73 18.33
C LYS A 490 20.48 -13.94 18.19
N VAL A 491 20.96 -15.18 18.28
CA VAL A 491 22.40 -15.49 18.38
C VAL A 491 23.16 -14.95 17.16
N ASN A 492 24.17 -14.10 17.42
CA ASN A 492 24.94 -13.30 16.45
C ASN A 492 24.29 -12.02 15.90
N ASP A 493 23.24 -11.46 16.55
CA ASP A 493 22.54 -10.18 16.23
C ASP A 493 23.05 -9.38 15.01
N GLN A 494 22.41 -9.64 13.87
CA GLN A 494 22.72 -9.07 12.57
C GLN A 494 21.96 -7.76 12.28
N ASN A 495 20.97 -7.41 13.12
CA ASN A 495 20.01 -6.34 12.88
C ASN A 495 20.33 -5.03 13.62
N GLU A 496 21.49 -4.93 14.30
CA GLU A 496 21.93 -3.71 15.00
C GLU A 496 21.90 -2.45 14.10
N THR A 497 22.20 -2.57 12.80
CA THR A 497 22.06 -1.45 11.86
C THR A 497 20.61 -1.00 11.69
N MET A 498 19.66 -1.94 11.53
CA MET A 498 18.23 -1.59 11.44
C MET A 498 17.73 -0.99 12.74
N ARG A 499 18.14 -1.54 13.89
CA ARG A 499 17.81 -1.00 15.23
C ARG A 499 18.23 0.46 15.37
N VAL A 500 19.47 0.79 14.98
CA VAL A 500 19.96 2.20 14.97
C VAL A 500 19.12 3.07 14.02
N LEU A 501 18.80 2.58 12.82
CA LEU A 501 18.03 3.35 11.83
C LEU A 501 16.57 3.58 12.26
N THR A 502 15.88 2.60 12.85
CA THR A 502 14.50 2.80 13.38
C THR A 502 14.50 3.82 14.52
N LEU A 503 15.47 3.74 15.44
CA LEU A 503 15.63 4.71 16.52
C LEU A 503 15.94 6.12 15.98
N LEU A 504 16.73 6.24 14.91
CA LEU A 504 17.00 7.52 14.23
C LEU A 504 15.74 8.07 13.54
N ALA A 505 14.92 7.23 12.90
CA ALA A 505 13.70 7.64 12.21
C ALA A 505 12.66 8.17 13.20
N ASP A 506 12.42 7.45 14.30
CA ASP A 506 11.51 7.88 15.35
C ASP A 506 12.00 9.14 16.07
N LYS A 507 13.32 9.33 16.22
CA LYS A 507 13.89 10.61 16.69
C LYS A 507 13.51 11.80 15.83
N GLN A 508 13.39 11.63 14.51
CA GLN A 508 12.91 12.72 13.64
C GLN A 508 11.42 12.99 13.88
N ARG A 509 10.61 11.93 14.04
CA ARG A 509 9.16 12.05 14.30
C ARG A 509 8.82 12.71 15.63
N THR A 510 9.58 12.47 16.69
CA THR A 510 9.25 12.96 18.05
C THR A 510 10.10 14.13 18.54
N GLY A 511 11.29 14.34 17.98
CA GLY A 511 12.21 15.41 18.38
C GLY A 511 12.56 15.38 19.87
N ALA A 512 12.32 16.47 20.58
CA ALA A 512 12.55 16.56 22.02
C ALA A 512 11.52 15.76 22.87
N TYR A 513 10.34 15.42 22.34
CA TYR A 513 9.38 14.58 23.07
C TYR A 513 9.91 13.14 23.14
N GLY A 514 10.27 12.71 24.35
CA GLY A 514 10.93 11.42 24.56
C GLY A 514 12.43 11.46 24.25
N SER A 515 13.15 12.45 24.78
CA SER A 515 14.60 12.61 24.56
C SER A 515 15.37 12.99 25.84
N GLN A 516 16.68 12.75 25.85
CA GLN A 516 17.58 13.12 26.94
C GLN A 516 17.92 14.63 26.90
N PRO A 517 18.26 15.27 28.03
CA PRO A 517 18.78 16.63 28.03
C PRO A 517 20.03 16.76 27.14
N GLY A 518 19.96 17.65 26.14
CA GLY A 518 21.03 17.86 25.14
C GLY A 518 20.74 17.29 23.75
N ASP A 519 19.63 16.57 23.55
CA ASP A 519 19.21 16.15 22.21
C ASP A 519 18.55 17.32 21.45
N ASN A 520 19.22 17.83 20.42
CA ASN A 520 18.82 19.07 19.72
C ASN A 520 18.05 18.80 18.41
N VAL A 521 17.31 17.69 18.35
CA VAL A 521 16.48 17.32 17.20
C VAL A 521 15.16 18.08 17.26
N GLN A 522 14.96 18.99 16.31
CA GLN A 522 13.64 19.58 16.07
C GLN A 522 12.71 18.48 15.54
N PRO A 523 11.48 18.35 16.07
CA PRO A 523 10.51 17.41 15.51
C PRO A 523 10.14 17.80 14.08
N ILE A 524 9.60 16.82 13.36
CA ILE A 524 8.82 17.06 12.15
C ILE A 524 7.53 17.76 12.55
N GLU A 525 7.31 18.94 11.99
CA GLU A 525 6.09 19.75 12.11
C GLU A 525 5.70 20.22 10.71
N TYR A 526 4.41 20.17 10.38
CA TYR A 526 3.86 20.51 9.09
C TYR A 526 3.20 21.91 9.11
N PRO A 527 3.05 22.60 7.96
CA PRO A 527 3.64 22.28 6.67
C PRO A 527 5.15 22.62 6.63
N ILE A 528 5.93 21.80 5.95
CA ILE A 528 7.37 22.05 5.71
C ILE A 528 7.52 22.74 4.34
N ASP A 529 7.96 24.01 4.35
CA ASP A 529 8.39 24.73 3.13
C ASP A 529 9.66 24.08 2.56
N GLN A 530 9.73 23.92 1.24
CA GLN A 530 10.90 23.38 0.52
C GLN A 530 12.26 24.02 0.90
N LYS A 531 12.26 25.24 1.42
CA LYS A 531 13.45 25.96 1.92
C LYS A 531 14.01 25.37 3.22
N ASP A 532 13.21 24.70 4.06
CA ASP A 532 13.72 23.96 5.22
C ASP A 532 14.25 22.58 4.77
N THR A 533 15.32 22.65 3.99
CA THR A 533 16.14 21.54 3.49
C THR A 533 16.48 20.53 4.59
N LYS A 534 16.68 20.99 5.83
CA LYS A 534 16.96 20.13 6.98
C LYS A 534 15.71 19.33 7.37
N ARG A 535 14.62 20.00 7.73
CA ARG A 535 13.40 19.35 8.22
C ARG A 535 12.78 18.42 7.16
N ILE A 536 12.83 18.78 5.89
CA ILE A 536 12.33 17.91 4.80
C ILE A 536 13.24 16.68 4.57
N THR A 537 14.56 16.82 4.71
CA THR A 537 15.48 15.65 4.72
C THR A 537 15.16 14.72 5.89
N GLN A 538 14.92 15.28 7.08
CA GLN A 538 14.54 14.49 8.26
C GLN A 538 13.19 13.77 8.05
N ALA A 539 12.20 14.44 7.45
CA ALA A 539 10.87 13.87 7.16
C ALA A 539 10.92 12.76 6.12
N LEU A 540 11.61 12.97 4.99
CA LEU A 540 11.80 11.95 3.96
C LEU A 540 12.47 10.68 4.54
N PHE A 541 13.55 10.81 5.32
CA PHE A 541 14.12 9.62 5.96
C PHE A 541 13.14 8.94 6.93
N ALA A 542 12.44 9.71 7.77
CA ALA A 542 11.53 9.16 8.76
C ALA A 542 10.41 8.34 8.11
N ASP A 543 9.72 8.91 7.13
CA ASP A 543 8.58 8.27 6.48
C ASP A 543 9.00 7.02 5.72
N TRP A 544 10.09 7.10 4.94
CA TRP A 544 10.65 5.95 4.22
C TRP A 544 11.19 4.86 5.17
N PHE A 545 11.35 5.14 6.47
CA PHE A 545 11.81 4.20 7.49
C PHE A 545 10.76 3.99 8.60
N THR A 546 9.56 3.56 8.21
CA THR A 546 8.43 3.28 9.13
C THR A 546 8.23 1.78 9.35
N HIS A 547 8.77 1.24 10.45
CA HIS A 547 8.58 -0.16 10.83
C HIS A 547 7.26 -0.32 11.61
N THR A 548 6.37 -1.21 11.17
CA THR A 548 4.99 -1.36 11.68
C THR A 548 4.80 -2.66 12.48
N ALA A 549 5.51 -3.73 12.12
CA ALA A 549 5.39 -5.07 12.73
C ALA A 549 6.12 -5.21 14.09
N TRP A 550 5.96 -4.23 14.96
CA TRP A 550 6.52 -4.22 16.32
C TRP A 550 5.68 -3.35 17.25
N PRO A 551 5.79 -3.49 18.59
CA PRO A 551 4.87 -2.84 19.53
C PRO A 551 5.27 -1.40 19.95
N GLY A 552 6.44 -0.90 19.56
CA GLY A 552 7.09 0.22 20.25
C GLY A 552 7.14 1.57 19.53
N ASN A 553 6.47 1.75 18.37
CA ASN A 553 6.45 3.05 17.70
C ASN A 553 5.94 4.15 18.64
N SER A 554 6.71 5.23 18.77
CA SER A 554 6.25 6.41 19.50
C SER A 554 5.30 7.25 18.62
N LYS A 555 4.31 7.91 19.24
CA LYS A 555 3.42 8.83 18.51
C LYS A 555 4.27 9.93 17.87
N ALA A 556 4.08 10.20 16.58
CA ALA A 556 4.69 11.38 15.96
C ALA A 556 4.21 12.66 16.67
N TYR A 557 5.10 13.66 16.72
CA TYR A 557 4.83 14.94 17.38
C TYR A 557 3.67 15.66 16.70
N ASP A 558 3.79 15.85 15.38
CA ASP A 558 2.75 16.31 14.48
C ASP A 558 2.35 15.19 13.51
N LEU A 559 1.10 15.23 13.07
CA LEU A 559 0.50 14.31 12.09
C LEU A 559 0.16 15.04 10.77
N GLY A 560 0.14 16.37 10.77
CA GLY A 560 -0.23 17.18 9.61
C GLY A 560 -1.61 16.83 9.05
N THR A 561 -1.78 16.99 7.74
CA THR A 561 -3.05 16.73 7.05
C THR A 561 -3.47 15.24 7.04
N ALA A 562 -2.74 14.32 7.67
CA ALA A 562 -3.17 12.92 7.83
C ALA A 562 -4.44 12.78 8.69
N TRP A 563 -4.66 13.72 9.62
CA TRP A 563 -5.84 13.77 10.49
C TRP A 563 -6.44 15.18 10.58
N CYS A 564 -6.16 16.05 9.60
CA CYS A 564 -6.75 17.39 9.48
C CYS A 564 -7.35 17.56 8.08
N ILE A 565 -8.41 18.36 7.94
CA ILE A 565 -9.17 18.39 6.69
C ILE A 565 -8.71 19.45 5.69
N SER A 566 -7.81 20.35 6.08
CA SER A 566 -7.18 21.29 5.13
C SER A 566 -5.73 21.63 5.51
N PRO A 567 -4.91 22.12 4.56
CA PRO A 567 -3.55 22.58 4.84
C PRO A 567 -3.55 23.81 5.77
N THR A 568 -4.57 24.67 5.64
CA THR A 568 -4.77 25.85 6.50
C THR A 568 -4.94 25.48 7.96
N GLN A 569 -5.70 24.40 8.26
CA GLN A 569 -5.84 23.92 9.64
C GLN A 569 -4.52 23.49 10.28
N VAL A 570 -3.60 22.94 9.48
CA VAL A 570 -2.26 22.57 9.93
C VAL A 570 -1.43 23.84 10.17
N ALA A 571 -1.39 24.75 9.19
CA ALA A 571 -0.62 26.00 9.27
C ALA A 571 -1.06 26.92 10.44
N ASP A 572 -2.36 26.97 10.73
CA ASP A 572 -2.92 27.77 11.83
C ASP A 572 -2.90 27.03 13.18
N GLY A 573 -2.50 25.75 13.23
CA GLY A 573 -2.55 24.91 14.43
C GLY A 573 -3.97 24.60 14.92
N THR A 574 -4.98 24.68 14.04
CA THR A 574 -6.42 24.50 14.35
C THR A 574 -6.95 23.10 13.99
N CYS A 575 -6.06 22.16 13.69
CA CYS A 575 -6.36 20.74 13.52
C CYS A 575 -7.25 20.17 14.64
N PRO A 576 -8.25 19.32 14.32
CA PRO A 576 -9.06 18.65 15.34
C PRO A 576 -8.22 17.63 16.13
N THR A 577 -8.47 17.53 17.44
CA THR A 577 -7.92 16.43 18.24
C THR A 577 -8.47 15.10 17.76
N VAL A 578 -7.59 14.18 17.37
CA VAL A 578 -7.98 12.81 17.03
C VAL A 578 -8.51 12.12 18.29
N HIS A 579 -9.80 11.78 18.29
CA HIS A 579 -10.39 10.95 19.32
C HIS A 579 -10.54 9.52 18.83
N PHE A 580 -10.03 8.60 19.63
CA PHE A 580 -10.31 7.18 19.54
C PHE A 580 -11.48 6.87 20.50
N ASN A 581 -12.42 6.05 20.06
CA ASN A 581 -13.56 5.60 20.87
C ASN A 581 -13.12 4.56 21.92
N GLN A 582 -14.07 3.78 22.44
CA GLN A 582 -13.79 2.72 23.39
C GLN A 582 -12.80 1.70 22.81
N GLN A 583 -11.91 1.21 23.67
CA GLN A 583 -11.06 0.06 23.39
C GLN A 583 -11.74 -1.20 23.92
N GLY A 584 -11.83 -2.24 23.08
CA GLY A 584 -12.44 -3.51 23.44
C GLY A 584 -11.87 -4.64 22.60
N ASP A 585 -11.88 -5.85 23.16
CA ASP A 585 -11.52 -7.06 22.43
C ASP A 585 -12.70 -7.49 21.57
N LYS A 586 -12.56 -7.36 20.25
CA LYS A 586 -13.68 -7.60 19.31
C LYS A 586 -13.32 -8.61 18.23
N SER A 587 -14.29 -9.45 17.89
CA SER A 587 -14.21 -10.43 16.81
C SER A 587 -14.90 -9.91 15.55
N VAL A 588 -14.28 -10.13 14.38
CA VAL A 588 -14.88 -9.87 13.06
C VAL A 588 -14.69 -11.11 12.20
N THR A 589 -15.68 -11.47 11.39
CA THR A 589 -15.53 -12.44 10.30
C THR A 589 -15.64 -11.71 8.98
N LEU A 590 -14.57 -11.72 8.19
CA LEU A 590 -14.55 -11.24 6.82
C LEU A 590 -14.65 -12.44 5.85
N THR A 591 -14.91 -12.16 4.58
CA THR A 591 -15.15 -13.18 3.56
C THR A 591 -14.33 -12.88 2.31
N SER A 592 -13.57 -13.85 1.79
CA SER A 592 -12.77 -13.66 0.56
C SER A 592 -13.62 -13.66 -0.71
N THR A 593 -13.13 -12.97 -1.73
CA THR A 593 -13.52 -13.15 -3.14
C THR A 593 -12.71 -14.31 -3.76
N ASP A 594 -12.76 -14.47 -5.10
CA ASP A 594 -11.86 -15.31 -5.91
C ASP A 594 -10.63 -14.54 -6.43
N LEU A 595 -10.35 -13.37 -5.84
CA LEU A 595 -9.30 -12.42 -6.23
C LEU A 595 -8.43 -12.02 -5.02
N ASP A 596 -7.34 -11.31 -5.27
CA ASP A 596 -6.55 -10.61 -4.26
C ASP A 596 -7.17 -9.25 -3.94
N GLU A 597 -7.97 -9.20 -2.87
CA GLU A 597 -8.80 -8.04 -2.50
C GLU A 597 -8.58 -7.65 -1.03
N TRP A 598 -9.08 -6.48 -0.64
CA TRP A 598 -9.06 -6.04 0.76
C TRP A 598 -10.41 -5.54 1.26
N SER A 599 -10.53 -5.38 2.58
CA SER A 599 -11.75 -4.91 3.23
C SER A 599 -11.46 -4.06 4.46
N ALA A 600 -12.33 -3.08 4.69
CA ALA A 600 -12.54 -2.39 5.95
C ALA A 600 -12.77 -3.37 7.11
N THR A 601 -12.50 -2.89 8.33
CA THR A 601 -12.72 -3.63 9.58
C THR A 601 -13.60 -2.90 10.58
N GLY A 602 -13.83 -1.58 10.42
CA GLY A 602 -14.45 -0.74 11.46
C GLY A 602 -13.54 -0.42 12.66
N HIS A 603 -12.25 -0.75 12.60
CA HIS A 603 -11.30 -0.57 13.71
C HIS A 603 -10.18 0.44 13.36
N ASP A 604 -9.67 1.14 14.36
CA ASP A 604 -8.54 2.08 14.27
C ASP A 604 -7.35 1.58 15.12
N LEU A 605 -6.15 1.63 14.53
CA LEU A 605 -4.90 1.57 15.27
C LEU A 605 -4.61 2.93 15.90
N ILE A 606 -4.44 2.95 17.22
CA ILE A 606 -4.24 4.20 17.99
C ILE A 606 -2.83 4.74 17.75
N THR A 607 -2.72 6.04 17.41
CA THR A 607 -1.44 6.71 17.13
C THR A 607 -0.41 6.48 18.26
N GLY A 608 0.74 5.90 17.93
CA GLY A 608 1.82 5.62 18.89
C GLY A 608 1.48 4.60 19.99
N ARG A 609 0.58 3.65 19.73
CA ARG A 609 0.29 2.52 20.63
C ARG A 609 0.27 1.18 19.88
N PRO A 610 0.63 0.07 20.54
CA PRO A 610 0.44 -1.27 19.98
C PRO A 610 -1.03 -1.69 20.00
N GLY A 611 -1.47 -2.29 18.91
CA GLY A 611 -2.67 -3.13 18.84
C GLY A 611 -2.30 -4.52 18.33
N THR A 612 -3.06 -5.54 18.69
CA THR A 612 -2.80 -6.93 18.27
C THR A 612 -3.95 -7.47 17.43
N VAL A 613 -3.62 -8.15 16.33
CA VAL A 613 -4.56 -8.83 15.45
C VAL A 613 -4.26 -10.32 15.49
N THR A 614 -5.26 -11.16 15.78
CA THR A 614 -5.11 -12.62 15.70
C THR A 614 -6.03 -13.19 14.63
N LEU A 615 -5.45 -13.85 13.63
CA LEU A 615 -6.19 -14.71 12.71
C LEU A 615 -6.50 -16.04 13.42
N THR A 616 -7.75 -16.25 13.82
CA THR A 616 -8.13 -17.33 14.75
C THR A 616 -8.36 -18.67 14.08
N ASN A 617 -8.83 -18.68 12.82
CA ASN A 617 -8.93 -19.87 11.99
C ASN A 617 -7.71 -20.02 11.07
N ASP A 618 -7.63 -21.14 10.36
CA ASP A 618 -6.78 -21.28 9.19
C ASP A 618 -7.68 -21.25 7.94
N PRO A 619 -7.64 -20.18 7.13
CA PRO A 619 -8.48 -20.06 5.94
C PRO A 619 -7.82 -20.67 4.67
N ASN A 620 -6.60 -21.21 4.76
CA ASN A 620 -5.84 -21.75 3.61
C ASN A 620 -5.66 -20.75 2.44
N ILE A 621 -5.55 -19.46 2.79
CA ILE A 621 -5.23 -18.32 1.93
C ILE A 621 -4.28 -17.35 2.67
N PRO A 622 -3.43 -16.58 1.96
CA PRO A 622 -2.70 -15.47 2.56
C PRO A 622 -3.65 -14.37 3.08
N VAL A 623 -3.36 -13.87 4.28
CA VAL A 623 -4.10 -12.76 4.90
C VAL A 623 -3.11 -11.74 5.47
N TYR A 624 -3.39 -10.45 5.31
CA TYR A 624 -2.51 -9.36 5.76
C TYR A 624 -3.32 -8.22 6.39
N VAL A 625 -2.69 -7.37 7.21
CA VAL A 625 -3.28 -6.16 7.79
C VAL A 625 -2.47 -4.90 7.46
N ARG A 626 -3.11 -3.76 7.23
CA ARG A 626 -2.48 -2.42 7.16
C ARG A 626 -3.35 -1.34 7.79
N THR A 627 -2.78 -0.18 8.09
CA THR A 627 -3.53 1.07 8.29
C THR A 627 -3.74 1.82 6.97
N PHE A 628 -4.78 2.66 6.92
CA PHE A 628 -5.18 3.58 5.84
C PHE A 628 -5.50 2.93 4.46
N PRO A 629 -6.52 3.44 3.73
CA PRO A 629 -6.90 2.91 2.42
C PRO A 629 -5.97 3.39 1.29
N ASN A 630 -5.24 4.49 1.53
CA ASN A 630 -4.44 5.22 0.55
C ASN A 630 -3.51 4.34 -0.29
N ARG A 631 -3.19 4.80 -1.48
CA ARG A 631 -2.10 4.22 -2.29
C ARG A 631 -0.76 4.66 -1.69
N VAL A 632 0.29 3.88 -1.87
CA VAL A 632 1.67 4.22 -1.43
C VAL A 632 2.28 5.44 -2.13
N ASN A 633 1.51 6.05 -3.04
CA ASN A 633 1.87 7.17 -3.89
C ASN A 633 0.78 8.26 -3.99
N THR A 634 -0.21 8.24 -3.08
CA THR A 634 -1.10 9.38 -2.87
C THR A 634 -0.25 10.63 -2.55
N ARG A 635 -0.59 11.80 -3.10
CA ARG A 635 0.17 13.04 -2.87
C ARG A 635 0.13 13.46 -1.40
N THR A 636 1.22 14.08 -0.95
CA THR A 636 1.48 14.36 0.49
C THR A 636 1.85 15.83 0.75
N GLY A 637 1.48 16.70 -0.19
CA GLY A 637 1.90 18.08 -0.24
C GLY A 637 1.24 18.83 -1.40
N GLU A 638 1.52 20.13 -1.46
CA GLU A 638 0.92 21.08 -2.39
C GLU A 638 1.96 22.05 -2.95
N VAL A 639 1.66 22.75 -4.04
CA VAL A 639 2.49 23.84 -4.58
C VAL A 639 1.69 25.13 -4.57
N GLU A 640 1.95 26.01 -3.61
CA GLU A 640 1.31 27.32 -3.51
C GLU A 640 2.26 28.39 -4.05
N LYS A 641 1.84 29.17 -5.06
CA LYS A 641 2.62 30.30 -5.63
C LYS A 641 4.06 29.91 -6.05
N GLY A 642 4.25 28.67 -6.49
CA GLY A 642 5.57 28.13 -6.87
C GLY A 642 6.43 27.62 -5.70
N VAL A 643 5.89 27.59 -4.47
CA VAL A 643 6.55 27.01 -3.30
C VAL A 643 5.90 25.67 -2.98
N SER A 644 6.68 24.59 -3.10
CA SER A 644 6.30 23.25 -2.67
C SER A 644 6.27 23.19 -1.14
N LYS A 645 5.19 22.64 -0.60
CA LYS A 645 4.98 22.38 0.83
C LYS A 645 4.70 20.90 1.04
N TYR A 646 5.40 20.29 1.96
CA TYR A 646 5.12 18.93 2.43
C TYR A 646 4.21 19.03 3.66
N THR A 647 3.05 18.35 3.66
CA THR A 647 1.94 18.67 4.60
C THR A 647 1.41 17.47 5.39
N ARG A 648 1.96 16.27 5.18
CA ARG A 648 1.67 15.02 5.91
C ARG A 648 2.79 14.00 5.70
N PRO A 649 2.87 12.94 6.53
CA PRO A 649 3.70 11.78 6.26
C PRO A 649 3.44 11.12 4.90
N GLN A 650 4.48 10.58 4.25
CA GLN A 650 4.38 9.92 2.94
C GLN A 650 3.64 8.57 2.98
N PHE A 651 3.88 7.76 4.02
CA PHE A 651 3.34 6.40 4.13
C PHE A 651 2.35 6.30 5.29
N LEU A 652 1.19 6.96 5.13
CA LEU A 652 0.02 6.74 5.99
C LEU A 652 -0.50 5.31 5.85
N ALA A 653 -0.59 4.85 4.59
CA ALA A 653 -0.72 3.44 4.28
C ALA A 653 0.56 2.72 4.72
N THR A 654 0.48 1.94 5.80
CA THR A 654 1.58 1.06 6.21
C THR A 654 1.72 -0.09 5.22
N ASP A 655 2.87 -0.75 5.24
CA ASP A 655 3.05 -2.02 4.54
C ASP A 655 2.06 -3.08 5.05
N TRP A 656 1.66 -3.99 4.17
CA TRP A 656 0.81 -5.14 4.50
C TRP A 656 1.56 -6.12 5.40
N VAL A 657 1.20 -6.20 6.68
CA VAL A 657 1.78 -7.14 7.65
C VAL A 657 1.06 -8.49 7.56
N ARG A 658 1.76 -9.59 7.27
CA ARG A 658 1.16 -10.92 7.11
C ARG A 658 0.65 -11.47 8.46
N LEU A 659 -0.58 -11.97 8.46
CA LEU A 659 -1.16 -12.68 9.59
C LEU A 659 -0.89 -14.19 9.45
N THR A 660 -0.49 -14.83 10.55
CA THR A 660 -0.31 -16.30 10.60
C THR A 660 -1.46 -16.93 11.40
N PRO A 661 -2.12 -17.99 10.90
CA PRO A 661 -3.17 -18.69 11.63
C PRO A 661 -2.76 -19.06 13.06
N LYS A 662 -3.64 -18.73 14.02
CA LYS A 662 -3.55 -18.96 15.46
C LYS A 662 -2.34 -18.29 16.15
N LYS A 663 -1.65 -17.36 15.50
CA LYS A 663 -0.61 -16.52 16.12
C LYS A 663 -1.07 -15.06 16.20
N PRO A 664 -1.08 -14.44 17.39
CA PRO A 664 -1.27 -13.00 17.52
C PRO A 664 -0.12 -12.23 16.87
N VAL A 665 -0.45 -11.20 16.10
CA VAL A 665 0.52 -10.28 15.47
C VAL A 665 0.30 -8.88 16.04
N THR A 666 1.29 -8.35 16.75
CA THR A 666 1.24 -7.01 17.33
C THR A 666 1.84 -5.98 16.38
N ILE A 667 1.05 -4.98 16.01
CA ILE A 667 1.43 -3.86 15.16
C ILE A 667 1.35 -2.55 15.94
N SER A 668 2.15 -1.56 15.55
CA SER A 668 2.00 -0.17 16.00
C SER A 668 2.33 0.77 14.84
N SER A 669 1.84 2.01 14.89
CA SER A 669 2.14 3.04 13.89
C SER A 669 2.33 4.39 14.58
N PRO A 670 3.34 5.19 14.20
CA PRO A 670 3.50 6.55 14.72
C PRO A 670 2.32 7.45 14.33
N TYR A 671 1.62 7.10 13.25
CA TYR A 671 0.51 7.82 12.63
C TYR A 671 -0.87 7.20 12.93
N GLY A 672 -0.91 5.98 13.50
CA GLY A 672 -2.14 5.20 13.69
C GLY A 672 -2.82 4.86 12.36
N GLY A 673 -4.15 4.71 12.38
CA GLY A 673 -5.00 4.74 11.19
C GLY A 673 -6.14 3.70 11.19
N PRO A 674 -7.18 3.90 10.38
CA PRO A 674 -8.22 2.89 10.14
C PRO A 674 -7.61 1.62 9.55
N LEU A 675 -8.07 0.44 9.97
CA LEU A 675 -7.46 -0.84 9.67
C LEU A 675 -8.18 -1.61 8.56
N TYR A 676 -7.38 -2.19 7.68
CA TYR A 676 -7.83 -2.95 6.52
C TYR A 676 -7.17 -4.33 6.48
N ILE A 677 -7.89 -5.31 5.97
CA ILE A 677 -7.44 -6.69 5.83
C ILE A 677 -7.42 -7.07 4.34
N ARG A 678 -6.28 -7.54 3.84
CA ARG A 678 -6.13 -8.15 2.52
C ARG A 678 -6.27 -9.65 2.60
N MET A 679 -6.98 -10.25 1.65
CA MET A 679 -7.29 -11.68 1.57
C MET A 679 -6.99 -12.13 0.13
N ASP A 680 -5.92 -12.90 -0.06
CA ASP A 680 -5.56 -13.39 -1.39
C ASP A 680 -6.36 -14.66 -1.71
N GLY A 681 -7.56 -14.46 -2.26
CA GLY A 681 -8.47 -15.50 -2.74
C GLY A 681 -8.10 -16.05 -4.12
N THR A 682 -7.00 -15.62 -4.73
CA THR A 682 -6.68 -15.89 -6.14
C THR A 682 -6.64 -17.39 -6.44
N GLY A 683 -7.47 -17.83 -7.40
CA GLY A 683 -7.56 -19.23 -7.80
C GLY A 683 -8.25 -20.15 -6.78
N LYS A 684 -8.87 -19.58 -5.74
CA LYS A 684 -9.77 -20.29 -4.80
C LYS A 684 -11.23 -20.05 -5.22
N LYS A 685 -12.16 -20.62 -4.46
CA LYS A 685 -13.57 -20.22 -4.52
C LYS A 685 -13.80 -19.00 -3.62
N PRO A 686 -14.70 -18.08 -3.98
CA PRO A 686 -15.12 -17.02 -3.06
C PRO A 686 -15.90 -17.62 -1.89
N GLY A 687 -16.03 -16.87 -0.80
CA GLY A 687 -16.78 -17.30 0.39
C GLY A 687 -15.92 -17.87 1.53
N ILE A 688 -14.59 -17.75 1.48
CA ILE A 688 -13.72 -18.24 2.56
C ILE A 688 -13.79 -17.28 3.76
N GLY A 689 -14.24 -17.78 4.91
CA GLY A 689 -14.31 -17.02 6.15
C GLY A 689 -12.93 -16.78 6.77
N VAL A 690 -12.67 -15.54 7.16
CA VAL A 690 -11.43 -15.06 7.78
C VAL A 690 -11.80 -14.46 9.14
N ASN A 691 -11.55 -15.21 10.20
CA ASN A 691 -12.03 -14.93 11.55
C ASN A 691 -10.93 -14.23 12.36
N LEU A 692 -11.12 -12.96 12.68
CA LEU A 692 -10.12 -12.08 13.28
C LEU A 692 -10.54 -11.63 14.67
N THR A 693 -9.58 -11.49 15.59
CA THR A 693 -9.77 -10.71 16.83
C THR A 693 -8.82 -9.53 16.89
N PHE A 694 -9.35 -8.37 17.28
CA PHE A 694 -8.61 -7.13 17.46
C PHE A 694 -8.52 -6.82 18.96
N ASN A 695 -7.31 -6.56 19.47
CA ASN A 695 -7.03 -6.31 20.89
C ASN A 695 -6.22 -5.03 21.07
N GLY A 696 -6.58 -4.19 22.06
CA GLY A 696 -5.90 -2.90 22.32
C GLY A 696 -6.10 -1.82 21.24
N MET A 697 -7.08 -2.01 20.36
CA MET A 697 -7.45 -1.10 19.27
C MET A 697 -8.72 -0.33 19.60
N SER A 698 -9.06 0.66 18.79
CA SER A 698 -10.31 1.42 18.89
C SER A 698 -11.29 1.01 17.79
N GLU A 699 -12.56 1.35 17.95
CA GLU A 699 -13.58 1.23 16.89
C GLU A 699 -13.92 2.61 16.30
N HIS A 700 -14.28 2.66 15.02
CA HIS A 700 -14.84 3.87 14.38
C HIS A 700 -16.26 3.58 13.84
N PRO A 701 -17.12 4.61 13.66
CA PRO A 701 -18.46 4.41 13.10
C PRO A 701 -18.35 3.83 11.68
N ALA A 702 -18.92 2.66 11.44
CA ALA A 702 -18.92 2.02 10.15
C ALA A 702 -20.27 1.35 9.84
N VAL A 703 -20.58 1.23 8.55
CA VAL A 703 -21.59 0.28 8.05
C VAL A 703 -20.83 -0.85 7.37
N MET A 704 -20.80 -2.02 7.98
CA MET A 704 -20.12 -3.21 7.46
C MET A 704 -21.00 -4.02 6.49
N ASP A 705 -22.31 -3.78 6.48
CA ASP A 705 -23.25 -4.26 5.47
C ASP A 705 -24.33 -3.20 5.20
N MET A 706 -24.31 -2.59 4.00
CA MET A 706 -25.31 -1.61 3.54
C MET A 706 -26.71 -2.21 3.26
N ASN A 707 -26.88 -3.53 3.38
CA ASN A 707 -28.19 -4.19 3.40
C ASN A 707 -28.78 -4.28 4.82
N ASP A 708 -27.95 -4.32 5.87
CA ASP A 708 -28.40 -4.34 7.27
C ASP A 708 -29.01 -2.98 7.65
N LEU A 709 -30.33 -2.90 7.52
CA LEU A 709 -31.12 -1.72 7.84
C LEU A 709 -30.92 -1.24 9.30
N ALA A 710 -30.56 -2.13 10.22
CA ALA A 710 -30.30 -1.80 11.62
C ALA A 710 -28.87 -1.29 11.84
N GLN A 711 -27.88 -1.70 11.03
CA GLN A 711 -26.58 -0.99 10.95
C GLN A 711 -26.79 0.44 10.45
N LEU A 712 -27.57 0.62 9.39
CA LEU A 712 -27.89 1.96 8.88
C LEU A 712 -28.54 2.84 9.95
N ASP A 713 -29.42 2.30 10.81
CA ASP A 713 -30.05 3.06 11.90
C ASP A 713 -29.13 3.35 13.08
N ARG A 714 -28.20 2.43 13.43
CA ARG A 714 -27.16 2.68 14.45
C ARG A 714 -26.19 3.76 13.98
N PHE A 715 -25.66 3.63 12.77
CA PHE A 715 -24.77 4.61 12.14
C PHE A 715 -25.43 6.00 12.05
N THR A 716 -26.72 6.04 11.68
CA THR A 716 -27.53 7.26 11.62
C THR A 716 -27.55 8.04 12.94
N GLN A 717 -27.54 7.34 14.08
CA GLN A 717 -27.51 7.95 15.41
C GLN A 717 -26.08 8.35 15.83
N GLU A 718 -25.09 7.53 15.49
CA GLU A 718 -23.69 7.74 15.87
C GLU A 718 -23.01 8.88 15.08
N ILE A 719 -23.13 8.91 13.75
CA ILE A 719 -22.32 9.79 12.89
C ILE A 719 -22.54 11.28 13.16
N ALA A 720 -23.71 11.65 13.69
CA ALA A 720 -24.04 13.02 14.10
C ALA A 720 -23.32 13.46 15.39
N THR A 721 -22.94 12.53 16.28
CA THR A 721 -22.48 12.82 17.66
C THR A 721 -21.07 12.31 17.98
N THR A 722 -20.57 11.32 17.23
CA THR A 722 -19.26 10.68 17.42
C THR A 722 -18.09 11.67 17.37
N LYS A 723 -16.98 11.29 18.00
CA LYS A 723 -15.72 12.06 17.96
C LYS A 723 -14.62 11.36 17.13
N ALA A 724 -14.85 10.13 16.70
CA ALA A 724 -13.97 9.44 15.75
C ALA A 724 -13.73 10.30 14.50
N TYR A 725 -12.52 10.24 13.97
CA TYR A 725 -12.15 10.99 12.77
C TYR A 725 -12.51 10.24 11.48
N TYR A 726 -12.45 8.91 11.45
CA TYR A 726 -12.64 8.10 10.24
C TYR A 726 -13.96 7.31 10.23
N THR A 727 -14.39 6.86 9.05
CA THR A 727 -15.59 6.05 8.85
C THR A 727 -15.55 5.27 7.53
N ASP A 728 -16.01 4.01 7.59
CA ASP A 728 -16.10 3.08 6.46
C ASP A 728 -17.57 2.73 6.13
N LEU A 729 -17.91 2.64 4.84
CA LEU A 729 -19.23 2.18 4.34
C LEU A 729 -19.03 1.04 3.34
N VAL A 730 -19.59 -0.15 3.62
CA VAL A 730 -19.32 -1.41 2.92
C VAL A 730 -20.59 -2.04 2.35
N GLY A 731 -20.58 -2.39 1.07
CA GLY A 731 -21.60 -3.24 0.44
C GLY A 731 -20.98 -4.36 -0.41
N ASP A 732 -21.82 -5.22 -0.99
CA ASP A 732 -21.48 -6.49 -1.70
C ASP A 732 -20.43 -6.38 -2.85
N GLY A 733 -19.90 -5.19 -3.14
CA GLY A 733 -18.89 -4.96 -4.18
C GLY A 733 -18.36 -3.52 -4.27
N PHE A 734 -18.54 -2.72 -3.22
CA PHE A 734 -17.85 -1.42 -3.06
C PHE A 734 -17.58 -1.12 -1.59
N GLN A 735 -16.56 -0.31 -1.34
CA GLN A 735 -16.29 0.24 -0.02
C GLN A 735 -15.89 1.72 -0.14
N LEU A 736 -16.44 2.58 0.73
CA LEU A 736 -16.12 4.00 0.80
C LEU A 736 -15.40 4.29 2.10
N HIS A 737 -14.24 4.92 2.00
CA HIS A 737 -13.33 5.21 3.09
C HIS A 737 -13.18 6.73 3.22
N MET A 738 -13.52 7.32 4.37
CA MET A 738 -13.50 8.78 4.51
C MET A 738 -13.38 9.29 5.95
N PRO A 739 -12.88 10.52 6.15
CA PRO A 739 -13.09 11.26 7.38
C PRO A 739 -14.58 11.54 7.65
N VAL A 740 -15.03 11.39 8.90
CA VAL A 740 -16.39 11.70 9.39
C VAL A 740 -16.82 13.13 9.05
N SER A 741 -15.87 14.05 8.99
CA SER A 741 -16.07 15.44 8.54
C SER A 741 -16.62 15.57 7.11
N ARG A 742 -16.22 14.68 6.20
CA ARG A 742 -16.71 14.63 4.80
C ARG A 742 -18.22 14.33 4.78
N ILE A 743 -18.68 13.34 5.55
CA ILE A 743 -20.11 13.04 5.72
C ILE A 743 -20.81 14.20 6.43
N ARG A 744 -20.23 14.77 7.50
CA ARG A 744 -20.86 15.88 8.23
C ARG A 744 -21.12 17.13 7.38
N LYS A 745 -20.27 17.42 6.39
CA LYS A 745 -20.54 18.45 5.39
C LYS A 745 -21.71 18.10 4.46
N THR A 746 -21.93 16.82 4.15
CA THR A 746 -23.14 16.36 3.42
C THR A 746 -24.43 16.56 4.21
N LEU A 747 -24.37 16.44 5.54
CA LEU A 747 -25.52 16.58 6.44
C LEU A 747 -25.87 18.05 6.79
N ALA A 748 -25.19 19.03 6.16
CA ALA A 748 -25.34 20.45 6.44
C ALA A 748 -26.72 21.01 6.07
N ALA A 749 -27.16 22.04 6.81
CA ALA A 749 -28.49 22.65 6.68
C ALA A 749 -28.77 23.29 5.30
N GLU A 750 -27.71 23.75 4.63
CA GLU A 750 -27.74 24.35 3.29
C GLU A 750 -28.11 23.39 2.15
N GLY A 751 -27.98 22.07 2.37
CA GLY A 751 -28.20 21.05 1.36
C GLY A 751 -27.07 20.98 0.32
N LEU A 752 -26.90 19.82 -0.32
CA LEU A 752 -25.88 19.67 -1.35
C LEU A 752 -26.45 19.96 -2.74
N THR A 753 -25.82 20.91 -3.44
CA THR A 753 -26.13 21.20 -4.84
C THR A 753 -25.02 20.66 -5.74
N GLN A 754 -25.32 19.63 -6.53
CA GLN A 754 -24.48 19.21 -7.66
C GLN A 754 -25.27 19.41 -8.95
N HIS A 755 -24.69 20.09 -9.95
CA HIS A 755 -25.32 20.32 -11.25
C HIS A 755 -26.78 20.86 -11.16
N GLY A 756 -27.03 21.82 -10.27
CA GLY A 756 -28.37 22.37 -10.03
C GLY A 756 -29.38 21.43 -9.34
N LEU A 757 -28.99 20.21 -8.95
CA LEU A 757 -29.76 19.34 -8.05
C LEU A 757 -29.41 19.65 -6.59
N THR A 758 -30.16 20.56 -5.95
CA THR A 758 -30.09 20.75 -4.49
C THR A 758 -30.85 19.64 -3.77
N THR A 759 -30.14 18.80 -3.01
CA THR A 759 -30.70 17.70 -2.23
C THR A 759 -30.31 17.84 -0.76
N PHE A 760 -31.32 17.81 0.12
CA PHE A 760 -31.11 17.91 1.57
C PHE A 760 -30.96 16.53 2.21
N TYR A 761 -29.97 16.42 3.10
CA TYR A 761 -29.64 15.24 3.92
C TYR A 761 -29.60 15.62 5.42
N THR A 762 -30.46 16.53 5.83
CA THR A 762 -30.45 17.13 7.16
C THR A 762 -31.07 16.22 8.23
N GLY A 763 -30.43 16.14 9.39
CA GLY A 763 -30.90 15.33 10.53
C GLY A 763 -30.85 13.81 10.29
N PRO A 764 -31.34 12.99 11.25
CA PRO A 764 -31.19 11.52 11.20
C PRO A 764 -31.85 10.88 9.96
N SER A 765 -33.05 11.31 9.58
CA SER A 765 -33.72 10.85 8.35
C SER A 765 -32.91 11.21 7.09
N GLY A 766 -32.20 12.33 7.11
CA GLY A 766 -31.26 12.75 6.09
C GLY A 766 -30.02 11.86 5.98
N VAL A 767 -29.44 11.42 7.11
CA VAL A 767 -28.34 10.43 7.11
C VAL A 767 -28.80 9.12 6.48
N ARG A 768 -29.97 8.60 6.90
CA ARG A 768 -30.49 7.34 6.38
C ARG A 768 -30.78 7.44 4.88
N LYS A 769 -31.28 8.59 4.41
CA LYS A 769 -31.44 8.88 2.98
C LYS A 769 -30.10 8.89 2.23
N PHE A 770 -29.07 9.56 2.75
CA PHE A 770 -27.72 9.60 2.16
C PHE A 770 -27.16 8.18 1.92
N LEU A 771 -27.25 7.31 2.94
CA LEU A 771 -26.79 5.92 2.85
C LEU A 771 -27.61 5.10 1.81
N LEU A 772 -28.94 5.25 1.83
CA LEU A 772 -29.81 4.58 0.87
C LEU A 772 -29.59 5.07 -0.57
N GLU A 773 -29.22 6.33 -0.80
CA GLU A 773 -28.98 6.85 -2.16
C GLU A 773 -27.61 6.43 -2.72
N ILE A 774 -26.58 6.28 -1.89
CA ILE A 774 -25.32 5.61 -2.27
C ILE A 774 -25.62 4.20 -2.78
N ARG A 775 -26.45 3.44 -2.04
CA ARG A 775 -26.83 2.07 -2.37
C ARG A 775 -27.72 1.99 -3.62
N ASP A 776 -28.84 2.72 -3.62
CA ASP A 776 -29.99 2.51 -4.50
C ASP A 776 -30.16 3.54 -5.63
N SER A 777 -29.39 4.63 -5.62
CA SER A 777 -29.40 5.66 -6.68
C SER A 777 -28.08 5.76 -7.44
N TRP A 778 -26.95 5.43 -6.82
CA TRP A 778 -25.67 5.23 -7.50
C TRP A 778 -25.42 3.76 -7.81
N TYR A 779 -24.79 3.00 -6.90
CA TYR A 779 -24.24 1.67 -7.19
C TYR A 779 -25.24 0.70 -7.83
N ASN A 780 -26.43 0.54 -7.23
CA ASN A 780 -27.42 -0.42 -7.74
C ASN A 780 -28.01 -0.01 -9.10
N GLN A 781 -27.91 1.26 -9.53
CA GLN A 781 -28.35 1.67 -10.87
C GLN A 781 -27.31 1.28 -11.93
N GLU A 782 -26.01 1.39 -11.62
CA GLU A 782 -24.96 0.92 -12.52
C GLU A 782 -24.98 -0.59 -12.70
N MET A 783 -25.14 -1.36 -11.61
CA MET A 783 -25.28 -2.82 -11.70
C MET A 783 -26.52 -3.22 -12.52
N ARG A 784 -27.67 -2.53 -12.35
CA ARG A 784 -28.88 -2.76 -13.16
C ARG A 784 -28.64 -2.56 -14.66
N LEU A 785 -27.98 -1.47 -15.04
CA LEU A 785 -27.65 -1.19 -16.44
C LEU A 785 -26.65 -2.21 -17.01
N ALA A 786 -25.67 -2.61 -16.21
CA ALA A 786 -24.73 -3.68 -16.57
C ALA A 786 -25.38 -5.07 -16.57
N GLY A 787 -26.61 -5.24 -16.08
CA GLY A 787 -27.24 -6.56 -15.88
C GLY A 787 -26.52 -7.44 -14.88
N LEU A 788 -25.85 -6.84 -13.89
CA LEU A 788 -25.21 -7.52 -12.77
C LEU A 788 -26.15 -7.48 -11.55
N LYS A 789 -26.12 -8.53 -10.72
CA LYS A 789 -26.89 -8.62 -9.46
C LYS A 789 -26.70 -7.37 -8.59
N VAL A 790 -27.80 -6.74 -8.16
CA VAL A 790 -27.76 -5.65 -7.17
C VAL A 790 -27.65 -6.18 -5.73
N MET A 791 -27.23 -5.30 -4.82
CA MET A 791 -27.30 -5.55 -3.39
C MET A 791 -28.76 -5.78 -2.94
N GLY A 792 -28.97 -6.69 -1.99
CA GLY A 792 -30.27 -6.91 -1.35
C GLY A 792 -31.34 -7.63 -2.17
N ALA A 793 -31.07 -8.02 -3.42
CA ALA A 793 -32.01 -8.73 -4.28
C ALA A 793 -31.35 -9.87 -5.08
N LYS A 794 -32.17 -10.71 -5.71
CA LYS A 794 -31.73 -11.78 -6.61
C LYS A 794 -31.45 -11.26 -8.02
N LEU A 795 -30.77 -12.07 -8.84
CA LEU A 795 -30.44 -11.71 -10.22
C LEU A 795 -31.71 -11.63 -11.09
N GLU A 796 -32.69 -12.49 -10.85
CA GLU A 796 -34.02 -12.54 -11.50
C GLU A 796 -34.95 -11.39 -11.08
N GLU A 797 -34.57 -10.66 -10.04
CA GLU A 797 -35.20 -9.43 -9.53
C GLU A 797 -34.44 -8.18 -10.01
N THR A 798 -33.20 -8.36 -10.50
CA THR A 798 -32.33 -7.30 -11.01
C THR A 798 -32.48 -7.09 -12.52
N VAL A 799 -32.46 -8.18 -13.29
CA VAL A 799 -32.57 -8.15 -14.76
C VAL A 799 -34.03 -7.89 -15.16
N PRO A 800 -34.35 -6.92 -16.03
CA PRO A 800 -35.72 -6.63 -16.48
C PRO A 800 -36.40 -7.84 -17.15
N LYS A 801 -37.74 -7.93 -17.08
CA LYS A 801 -38.48 -9.09 -17.62
C LYS A 801 -38.45 -9.15 -19.16
N SER A 802 -38.44 -8.00 -19.82
CA SER A 802 -38.05 -7.80 -21.22
C SER A 802 -36.73 -8.52 -21.56
N VAL A 803 -35.67 -8.23 -20.80
CA VAL A 803 -34.32 -8.79 -20.97
C VAL A 803 -34.28 -10.28 -20.64
N GLN A 804 -35.00 -10.75 -19.62
CA GLN A 804 -35.10 -12.18 -19.30
C GLN A 804 -35.69 -12.97 -20.47
N ALA A 805 -36.74 -12.46 -21.12
CA ALA A 805 -37.34 -13.09 -22.29
C ALA A 805 -36.40 -13.09 -23.50
N ILE A 806 -35.73 -11.96 -23.79
CA ILE A 806 -34.71 -11.84 -24.85
C ILE A 806 -33.58 -12.85 -24.63
N CYS A 807 -32.98 -12.88 -23.44
CA CYS A 807 -31.90 -13.80 -23.10
C CYS A 807 -32.35 -15.26 -23.17
N GLY A 808 -33.56 -15.58 -22.72
CA GLY A 808 -34.15 -16.92 -22.84
C GLY A 808 -34.28 -17.37 -24.30
N SER A 809 -34.82 -16.52 -25.19
CA SER A 809 -34.95 -16.82 -26.62
C SER A 809 -33.62 -17.10 -27.31
N TYR A 810 -32.57 -16.37 -26.94
CA TYR A 810 -31.22 -16.53 -27.52
C TYR A 810 -30.29 -17.46 -26.72
N LYS A 811 -30.78 -18.12 -25.66
CA LYS A 811 -29.99 -18.96 -24.74
C LYS A 811 -28.76 -18.24 -24.16
N LEU A 812 -28.88 -16.94 -23.89
CA LEU A 812 -27.84 -16.14 -23.26
C LEU A 812 -27.90 -16.34 -21.74
N PRO A 813 -26.77 -16.60 -21.06
CA PRO A 813 -26.70 -16.87 -19.62
C PRO A 813 -26.83 -15.59 -18.78
N CYS A 814 -27.83 -14.75 -19.03
CA CYS A 814 -28.04 -13.48 -18.31
C CYS A 814 -28.51 -13.66 -16.85
N LEU A 815 -28.93 -14.88 -16.48
CA LEU A 815 -29.31 -15.27 -15.11
C LEU A 815 -28.30 -16.24 -14.47
N ASP A 816 -27.10 -16.37 -15.05
CA ASP A 816 -25.99 -17.13 -14.45
C ASP A 816 -25.28 -16.27 -13.38
N PRO A 817 -25.29 -16.65 -12.09
CA PRO A 817 -24.65 -15.86 -11.04
C PRO A 817 -23.12 -15.83 -11.13
N GLU A 818 -22.45 -16.81 -11.76
CA GLU A 818 -20.98 -16.80 -11.92
C GLU A 818 -20.53 -15.75 -12.94
N LEU A 819 -21.38 -15.45 -13.93
CA LEU A 819 -21.11 -14.44 -14.95
C LEU A 819 -21.68 -13.07 -14.57
N ASN A 820 -22.85 -13.02 -13.95
CA ASN A 820 -23.61 -11.77 -13.73
C ASN A 820 -23.62 -11.31 -12.26
N SER A 821 -22.63 -11.72 -11.46
CA SER A 821 -22.32 -11.09 -10.18
C SER A 821 -21.02 -10.28 -10.30
N ARG A 822 -20.84 -9.29 -9.43
CA ARG A 822 -19.52 -8.65 -9.28
C ARG A 822 -18.56 -9.61 -8.56
N LYS A 823 -17.30 -9.65 -8.98
CA LYS A 823 -16.24 -10.48 -8.36
C LYS A 823 -15.25 -9.67 -7.51
N GLY A 824 -14.84 -8.50 -7.97
CA GLY A 824 -13.93 -7.60 -7.25
C GLY A 824 -14.63 -6.40 -6.59
N ILE A 825 -13.98 -5.77 -5.61
CA ILE A 825 -14.51 -4.71 -4.76
C ILE A 825 -14.03 -3.35 -5.27
N GLN A 826 -14.94 -2.41 -5.55
CA GLN A 826 -14.53 -1.02 -5.83
C GLN A 826 -14.34 -0.24 -4.54
N HIS A 827 -13.10 -0.01 -4.16
CA HIS A 827 -12.77 0.94 -3.10
C HIS A 827 -12.85 2.37 -3.62
N VAL A 828 -13.23 3.30 -2.75
CA VAL A 828 -13.21 4.75 -2.97
C VAL A 828 -12.65 5.42 -1.72
N ASN A 829 -11.67 6.29 -1.89
CA ASN A 829 -10.95 6.98 -0.83
C ASN A 829 -11.23 8.48 -0.92
N PHE A 830 -11.92 9.05 0.08
CA PHE A 830 -12.16 10.50 0.16
C PHE A 830 -11.17 11.13 1.13
N ASP A 831 -10.12 11.73 0.59
CA ASP A 831 -9.01 12.32 1.33
C ASP A 831 -8.78 13.76 0.83
N LEU A 832 -7.95 14.56 1.51
CA LEU A 832 -7.55 15.89 1.03
C LEU A 832 -6.76 15.79 -0.29
N TYR A 833 -5.96 14.73 -0.44
CA TYR A 833 -5.11 14.51 -1.60
C TYR A 833 -5.39 13.16 -2.28
N THR A 834 -5.21 13.14 -3.60
CA THR A 834 -5.31 11.96 -4.46
C THR A 834 -3.93 11.54 -4.99
N MET A 835 -3.81 10.36 -5.59
CA MET A 835 -2.64 10.01 -6.41
C MET A 835 -2.46 10.96 -7.62
N CYS A 836 -3.54 11.38 -8.28
CA CYS A 836 -3.51 12.23 -9.48
C CYS A 836 -4.75 13.14 -9.59
N GLY A 837 -4.65 14.22 -10.38
CA GLY A 837 -5.75 15.20 -10.56
C GLY A 837 -6.26 15.74 -9.21
N ASP A 838 -7.54 16.09 -9.14
CA ASP A 838 -8.30 16.18 -7.86
C ASP A 838 -9.30 15.02 -7.71
N LEU A 839 -9.32 14.13 -8.70
CA LEU A 839 -9.98 12.83 -8.77
C LEU A 839 -9.01 11.92 -9.54
N CYS A 840 -8.80 10.69 -9.06
CA CYS A 840 -7.87 9.74 -9.69
C CYS A 840 -8.48 8.34 -9.88
N SER A 841 -8.36 7.82 -11.10
CA SER A 841 -8.96 6.57 -11.54
C SER A 841 -8.28 5.31 -10.99
N GLY A 842 -9.04 4.21 -10.92
CA GLY A 842 -8.57 2.88 -10.53
C GLY A 842 -9.22 2.34 -9.24
N ASN A 843 -8.46 1.56 -8.45
CA ASN A 843 -8.95 0.94 -7.21
C ASN A 843 -7.92 1.13 -6.08
N PRO A 844 -8.16 1.97 -5.04
CA PRO A 844 -9.35 2.79 -4.82
C PRO A 844 -9.46 3.97 -5.79
N ILE A 845 -10.67 4.43 -6.12
CA ILE A 845 -10.88 5.76 -6.72
C ILE A 845 -10.51 6.79 -5.66
N ASP A 846 -9.50 7.64 -5.91
CA ASP A 846 -9.17 8.73 -4.97
C ASP A 846 -9.99 9.98 -5.31
N MET A 847 -10.68 10.54 -4.31
CA MET A 847 -11.49 11.77 -4.39
C MET A 847 -10.88 12.84 -3.47
N GLY A 848 -10.40 13.95 -4.03
CA GLY A 848 -9.61 14.97 -3.32
C GLY A 848 -10.42 16.05 -2.58
N GLY A 849 -9.70 17.02 -2.02
CA GLY A 849 -10.25 18.22 -1.38
C GLY A 849 -10.89 17.96 -0.01
N ASP A 850 -11.59 18.97 0.52
CA ASP A 850 -12.23 18.89 1.85
C ASP A 850 -13.77 18.90 1.79
N GLY A 851 -14.36 19.01 0.59
CA GLY A 851 -15.79 19.20 0.35
C GLY A 851 -16.67 18.02 0.77
N ALA A 852 -17.99 18.22 0.72
CA ALA A 852 -18.98 17.19 1.03
C ALA A 852 -18.97 16.01 0.05
N VAL A 853 -19.45 14.85 0.49
CA VAL A 853 -19.67 13.67 -0.38
C VAL A 853 -21.08 13.75 -0.97
N PHE A 854 -21.19 13.76 -2.30
CA PHE A 854 -22.49 13.65 -2.97
C PHE A 854 -22.78 12.18 -3.34
N PRO A 855 -23.88 11.56 -2.86
CA PRO A 855 -24.20 10.14 -3.08
C PRO A 855 -24.19 9.68 -4.54
N VAL A 856 -24.55 10.57 -5.46
CA VAL A 856 -24.75 10.27 -6.88
C VAL A 856 -23.94 11.25 -7.73
N SER A 857 -22.61 11.21 -7.60
CA SER A 857 -21.74 12.18 -8.28
C SER A 857 -21.32 11.71 -9.68
N SER A 858 -21.16 12.66 -10.60
CA SER A 858 -20.72 12.36 -11.98
C SER A 858 -19.31 11.76 -12.03
N GLY A 859 -18.41 12.14 -11.12
CA GLY A 859 -17.05 11.59 -11.06
C GLY A 859 -17.03 10.12 -10.62
N LEU A 860 -17.71 9.81 -9.52
CA LEU A 860 -17.79 8.42 -9.01
C LEU A 860 -18.43 7.47 -10.02
N SER A 861 -19.43 7.95 -10.76
CA SER A 861 -20.16 7.14 -11.76
C SER A 861 -19.34 6.93 -13.05
N HIS A 862 -18.54 7.93 -13.45
CA HIS A 862 -17.62 7.83 -14.59
C HIS A 862 -16.53 6.79 -14.32
N GLU A 863 -15.97 6.82 -13.10
CA GLU A 863 -14.91 5.93 -12.65
C GLU A 863 -15.38 4.50 -12.38
N LEU A 864 -16.53 4.32 -11.70
CA LEU A 864 -17.12 2.99 -11.55
C LEU A 864 -17.55 2.42 -12.91
N GLY A 865 -18.00 3.29 -13.83
CA GLY A 865 -18.28 2.94 -15.22
C GLY A 865 -17.08 2.34 -15.96
N HIS A 866 -15.83 2.79 -15.70
CA HIS A 866 -14.64 2.15 -16.27
C HIS A 866 -14.47 0.70 -15.81
N ASN A 867 -14.79 0.39 -14.56
CA ASN A 867 -14.74 -0.99 -14.04
C ASN A 867 -15.80 -1.91 -14.69
N LEU A 868 -16.84 -1.32 -15.28
CA LEU A 868 -17.94 -2.03 -15.94
C LEU A 868 -17.79 -2.15 -17.47
N GLN A 869 -16.91 -1.35 -18.10
CA GLN A 869 -16.68 -1.35 -19.54
C GLN A 869 -16.34 -2.73 -20.12
N ARG A 870 -16.69 -2.93 -21.41
CA ARG A 870 -16.37 -4.15 -22.18
C ARG A 870 -15.91 -3.76 -23.58
N GLN A 871 -14.83 -4.36 -24.06
CA GLN A 871 -14.32 -4.15 -25.43
C GLN A 871 -15.40 -4.37 -26.49
N GLN A 872 -16.25 -5.38 -26.28
CA GLN A 872 -17.37 -5.76 -27.14
C GLN A 872 -18.43 -4.65 -27.27
N LEU A 873 -18.45 -3.68 -26.35
CA LEU A 873 -19.38 -2.55 -26.32
C LEU A 873 -18.69 -1.19 -26.53
N ASN A 874 -17.40 -1.18 -26.90
CA ASN A 874 -16.64 0.03 -27.19
C ASN A 874 -16.55 0.25 -28.70
N ILE A 875 -16.88 1.46 -29.18
CA ILE A 875 -16.54 1.87 -30.54
C ILE A 875 -15.04 2.16 -30.66
N HIS A 876 -14.44 1.52 -31.66
CA HIS A 876 -13.06 1.65 -32.12
C HIS A 876 -13.04 2.34 -33.49
N TRP A 877 -11.89 2.90 -33.87
CA TRP A 877 -11.66 3.49 -35.19
C TRP A 877 -10.44 2.84 -35.86
N ALA A 878 -10.54 2.66 -37.18
CA ALA A 878 -9.44 2.32 -38.07
C ALA A 878 -9.39 3.37 -39.19
N ASP A 879 -8.19 3.67 -39.69
CA ASP A 879 -8.01 4.65 -40.78
C ASP A 879 -8.84 4.26 -42.00
N THR A 880 -9.74 5.16 -42.41
CA THR A 880 -10.67 4.95 -43.51
C THR A 880 -10.10 5.38 -44.87
N GLY A 881 -8.86 5.87 -44.89
CA GLY A 881 -8.15 6.30 -46.09
C GLY A 881 -8.53 7.68 -46.59
N ALA A 882 -9.24 8.50 -45.79
CA ALA A 882 -9.52 9.88 -46.17
C ALA A 882 -8.23 10.72 -46.31
N GLY A 883 -7.16 10.34 -45.61
CA GLY A 883 -5.87 11.03 -45.61
C GLY A 883 -4.99 10.75 -46.84
N SER A 884 -4.73 9.47 -47.17
CA SER A 884 -4.05 9.02 -48.41
C SER A 884 -3.73 7.51 -48.47
N ASP A 885 -3.62 6.82 -47.32
CA ASP A 885 -3.36 5.38 -47.22
C ASP A 885 -4.60 4.56 -47.62
N PRO A 886 -4.49 3.42 -48.32
CA PRO A 886 -5.62 2.50 -48.52
C PRO A 886 -6.21 2.05 -47.17
N GLY A 887 -7.44 2.52 -46.89
CA GLY A 887 -8.12 2.36 -45.61
C GLY A 887 -8.29 0.90 -45.18
N LYS A 888 -8.02 0.61 -43.90
CA LYS A 888 -7.83 -0.75 -43.38
C LYS A 888 -9.00 -1.24 -42.52
N THR A 889 -10.21 -0.84 -42.91
CA THR A 889 -11.45 -1.05 -42.12
C THR A 889 -12.00 -2.47 -42.11
N ASP A 890 -11.50 -3.37 -42.97
CA ASP A 890 -11.89 -4.79 -43.00
C ASP A 890 -10.92 -5.70 -42.21
N THR A 891 -10.14 -5.15 -41.27
CA THR A 891 -9.18 -5.93 -40.46
C THR A 891 -9.00 -5.37 -39.04
N TRP A 892 -9.33 -6.18 -38.03
CA TRP A 892 -9.34 -5.81 -36.61
C TRP A 892 -8.03 -5.23 -36.07
N THR A 893 -6.88 -5.72 -36.53
CA THR A 893 -5.55 -5.22 -36.10
C THR A 893 -5.27 -3.76 -36.51
N SER A 894 -6.12 -3.15 -37.34
CA SER A 894 -6.06 -1.73 -37.70
C SER A 894 -6.96 -0.84 -36.84
N TYR A 895 -7.79 -1.43 -35.96
CA TYR A 895 -8.71 -0.70 -35.10
C TYR A 895 -8.07 -0.36 -33.74
N VAL A 896 -8.34 0.84 -33.25
CA VAL A 896 -7.91 1.35 -31.94
C VAL A 896 -9.13 1.88 -31.20
N ASN A 897 -9.25 1.58 -29.89
CA ASN A 897 -10.38 2.04 -29.08
C ASN A 897 -10.47 3.59 -29.09
N ARG A 898 -11.70 4.11 -29.17
CA ARG A 898 -12.04 5.55 -29.12
C ARG A 898 -13.15 5.89 -28.14
N SER A 899 -13.67 4.88 -27.43
CA SER A 899 -14.75 5.00 -26.44
C SER A 899 -14.29 4.80 -24.99
N GLY A 900 -12.99 4.76 -24.73
CA GLY A 900 -12.43 4.59 -23.38
C GLY A 900 -12.98 5.62 -22.39
N GLU A 901 -13.06 6.88 -22.82
CA GLU A 901 -13.65 8.01 -22.07
C GLU A 901 -15.07 8.34 -22.58
N THR A 902 -15.91 7.34 -22.83
CA THR A 902 -17.24 7.53 -23.45
C THR A 902 -18.24 6.44 -23.11
N SER A 903 -17.89 5.16 -23.25
CA SER A 903 -18.85 4.07 -22.95
C SER A 903 -19.06 3.87 -21.44
N ASN A 904 -18.15 4.39 -20.61
CA ASN A 904 -18.34 4.53 -19.16
C ASN A 904 -19.31 5.67 -18.80
N ASP A 905 -19.32 6.79 -19.53
CA ASP A 905 -20.26 7.90 -19.28
C ASP A 905 -21.74 7.55 -19.51
N LEU A 906 -22.00 6.43 -20.17
CA LEU A 906 -23.32 5.84 -20.23
C LEU A 906 -23.88 5.56 -18.81
N PHE A 907 -23.05 5.05 -17.90
CA PHE A 907 -23.40 4.85 -16.50
C PHE A 907 -23.67 6.19 -15.82
N THR A 908 -22.74 7.15 -15.93
CA THR A 908 -22.88 8.53 -15.44
C THR A 908 -24.22 9.16 -15.82
N HIS A 909 -24.59 9.07 -17.10
CA HIS A 909 -25.81 9.68 -17.62
C HIS A 909 -27.07 9.04 -17.03
N PHE A 910 -27.18 7.70 -17.05
CA PHE A 910 -28.36 7.02 -16.52
C PHE A 910 -28.49 7.08 -15.01
N VAL A 911 -27.38 7.04 -14.28
CA VAL A 911 -27.35 7.22 -12.83
C VAL A 911 -27.93 8.58 -12.44
N LEU A 912 -27.47 9.65 -13.10
CA LEU A 912 -27.92 11.01 -12.83
C LEU A 912 -29.35 11.29 -13.33
N TRP A 913 -29.76 10.71 -14.47
CA TRP A 913 -31.17 10.74 -14.93
C TRP A 913 -32.11 10.08 -13.94
N ASN A 914 -31.82 8.84 -13.53
CA ASN A 914 -32.65 8.10 -12.56
C ASN A 914 -32.70 8.80 -11.20
N PHE A 915 -31.62 9.45 -10.78
CA PHE A 915 -31.61 10.22 -9.54
C PHE A 915 -32.40 11.53 -9.65
N ALA A 916 -32.22 12.31 -10.70
CA ALA A 916 -32.97 13.55 -10.94
C ALA A 916 -34.50 13.30 -10.93
N ARG A 917 -34.94 12.20 -11.55
CA ARG A 917 -36.33 11.72 -11.55
C ARG A 917 -36.89 11.36 -10.17
N LYS A 918 -36.04 11.05 -9.18
CA LYS A 918 -36.45 10.76 -7.79
C LYS A 918 -36.53 12.02 -6.93
N VAL A 919 -35.62 12.97 -7.12
CA VAL A 919 -35.42 14.08 -6.15
C VAL A 919 -36.02 15.42 -6.54
N ARG A 920 -36.32 15.68 -7.83
CA ARG A 920 -37.06 16.89 -8.23
C ARG A 920 -38.56 16.60 -8.32
N PRO A 921 -39.44 17.45 -7.74
CA PRO A 921 -40.82 17.51 -8.21
C PRO A 921 -40.84 17.96 -9.67
N ALA A 922 -41.76 17.44 -10.46
CA ALA A 922 -41.99 17.95 -11.81
C ALA A 922 -42.39 19.43 -11.74
N ARG A 923 -41.91 20.24 -12.68
CA ARG A 923 -42.36 21.63 -12.87
C ARG A 923 -43.85 21.65 -13.22
N SER A 924 -44.49 22.82 -13.12
CA SER A 924 -45.91 23.00 -13.47
C SER A 924 -46.23 22.77 -14.95
N ASP A 925 -45.21 22.70 -15.83
CA ASP A 925 -45.27 22.30 -17.24
C ASP A 925 -44.90 20.82 -17.47
N GLY A 926 -44.65 20.05 -16.40
CA GLY A 926 -44.23 18.65 -16.45
C GLY A 926 -42.74 18.41 -16.70
N LYS A 927 -41.93 19.46 -16.94
CA LYS A 927 -40.50 19.33 -17.28
C LYS A 927 -39.59 19.19 -16.05
N VAL A 928 -38.35 18.77 -16.30
CA VAL A 928 -37.25 18.67 -15.33
C VAL A 928 -35.96 19.18 -15.99
N ASP A 929 -35.31 20.17 -15.40
CA ASP A 929 -34.10 20.84 -15.93
C ASP A 929 -32.87 19.93 -15.84
N ASP A 930 -31.96 19.93 -16.80
CA ASP A 930 -30.92 18.90 -16.88
C ASP A 930 -29.68 19.22 -16.00
N PRO A 931 -29.25 18.35 -15.07
CA PRO A 931 -27.88 18.40 -14.52
C PRO A 931 -26.75 18.14 -15.55
N LEU A 932 -27.09 17.67 -16.75
CA LEU A 932 -26.18 17.19 -17.78
C LEU A 932 -26.26 18.02 -19.09
N THR A 933 -26.72 19.29 -19.03
CA THR A 933 -26.77 20.21 -20.19
C THR A 933 -25.48 20.17 -21.04
N TRP A 934 -24.34 20.18 -20.35
CA TRP A 934 -22.98 20.16 -20.87
C TRP A 934 -22.50 18.80 -21.41
N TYR A 935 -23.25 17.72 -21.17
CA TYR A 935 -22.98 16.41 -21.78
C TYR A 935 -23.66 16.23 -23.13
N SER A 936 -24.84 16.84 -23.32
CA SER A 936 -25.78 16.51 -24.40
C SER A 936 -25.67 17.47 -25.58
N GLU A 937 -26.00 18.75 -25.38
CA GLU A 937 -26.37 19.68 -26.46
C GLU A 937 -25.27 19.83 -27.52
N ASP A 938 -24.06 20.24 -27.09
CA ASP A 938 -22.85 20.32 -27.93
C ASP A 938 -22.55 19.01 -28.68
N GLY A 939 -22.77 17.86 -28.02
CA GLY A 939 -22.51 16.54 -28.58
C GLY A 939 -23.42 16.24 -29.77
N PHE A 940 -24.73 16.42 -29.60
CA PHE A 940 -25.73 16.13 -30.63
C PHE A 940 -25.67 17.12 -31.80
N VAL A 941 -25.55 18.44 -31.52
CA VAL A 941 -25.44 19.43 -32.60
C VAL A 941 -24.11 19.32 -33.36
N THR A 942 -23.00 18.94 -32.70
CA THR A 942 -21.72 18.67 -33.38
C THR A 942 -21.76 17.42 -34.23
N LEU A 943 -22.42 16.34 -33.81
CA LEU A 943 -22.62 15.16 -34.66
C LEU A 943 -23.48 15.51 -35.87
N PHE A 944 -24.59 16.22 -35.66
CA PHE A 944 -25.46 16.71 -36.72
C PHE A 944 -24.68 17.57 -37.74
N ALA A 945 -23.87 18.52 -37.27
CA ALA A 945 -23.02 19.36 -38.10
C ALA A 945 -21.99 18.52 -38.89
N SER A 946 -21.43 17.49 -38.28
CA SER A 946 -20.43 16.59 -38.89
C SER A 946 -21.07 15.70 -39.96
N HIS A 947 -22.21 15.06 -39.66
CA HIS A 947 -23.01 14.28 -40.60
C HIS A 947 -23.45 15.14 -41.80
N ARG A 948 -24.02 16.33 -41.54
CA ARG A 948 -24.46 17.26 -42.59
C ARG A 948 -23.31 17.78 -43.44
N SER A 949 -22.14 18.04 -42.86
CA SER A 949 -20.96 18.48 -43.61
C SER A 949 -20.43 17.38 -44.54
N ALA A 950 -20.34 16.15 -44.04
CA ALA A 950 -19.81 15.00 -44.77
C ALA A 950 -20.77 14.53 -45.87
N MET A 951 -22.05 14.29 -45.54
CA MET A 951 -23.07 13.80 -46.47
C MET A 951 -23.51 14.88 -47.46
N GLY A 952 -23.53 16.15 -47.04
CA GLY A 952 -23.79 17.30 -47.92
C GLY A 952 -22.62 17.66 -48.84
N ASN A 953 -21.49 16.94 -48.76
CA ASN A 953 -20.26 17.21 -49.52
C ASN A 953 -19.82 18.69 -49.46
N VAL A 954 -19.73 19.24 -48.24
CA VAL A 954 -19.42 20.66 -48.05
C VAL A 954 -17.94 20.92 -48.38
N MET A 955 -17.71 21.78 -49.36
CA MET A 955 -16.38 22.10 -49.89
C MET A 955 -15.94 23.52 -49.49
N LYS A 956 -14.66 23.67 -49.14
CA LYS A 956 -13.97 24.96 -49.00
C LYS A 956 -12.52 24.81 -49.44
N ASP A 957 -12.02 25.78 -50.21
CA ASP A 957 -10.62 25.84 -50.69
C ASP A 957 -10.11 24.54 -51.34
N GLY A 958 -10.97 23.89 -52.15
CA GLY A 958 -10.67 22.63 -52.84
C GLY A 958 -10.65 21.38 -51.95
N LYS A 959 -11.04 21.50 -50.67
CA LYS A 959 -11.08 20.42 -49.68
C LYS A 959 -12.52 20.19 -49.19
N ARG A 960 -12.81 18.95 -48.78
CA ARG A 960 -14.01 18.65 -47.98
C ARG A 960 -13.77 19.19 -46.57
N VAL A 961 -14.75 19.86 -45.98
CA VAL A 961 -14.61 20.46 -44.65
C VAL A 961 -15.73 20.00 -43.72
N VAL A 962 -15.38 19.78 -42.45
CA VAL A 962 -16.33 19.46 -41.39
C VAL A 962 -16.49 20.70 -40.50
N TYR A 963 -17.71 21.23 -40.45
CA TYR A 963 -18.04 22.41 -39.65
C TYR A 963 -18.49 22.04 -38.23
N GLY A 964 -18.13 22.88 -37.27
CA GLY A 964 -18.73 22.90 -35.94
C GLY A 964 -20.03 23.69 -35.90
N PRO A 965 -20.79 23.60 -34.79
CA PRO A 965 -22.02 24.38 -34.59
C PRO A 965 -21.76 25.90 -34.57
N ASP A 966 -20.54 26.30 -34.22
CA ASP A 966 -20.03 27.69 -34.25
C ASP A 966 -19.66 28.21 -35.65
N CYS A 967 -19.97 27.45 -36.71
CA CYS A 967 -19.56 27.68 -38.09
C CYS A 967 -18.04 27.76 -38.35
N LYS A 968 -17.17 27.30 -37.43
CA LYS A 968 -15.74 27.12 -37.75
C LYS A 968 -15.50 25.76 -38.40
N VAL A 969 -14.50 25.69 -39.27
CA VAL A 969 -14.00 24.41 -39.81
C VAL A 969 -13.21 23.71 -38.70
N ARG A 970 -13.66 22.52 -38.30
CA ARG A 970 -12.99 21.67 -37.29
C ARG A 970 -11.89 20.83 -37.92
N GLN A 971 -12.19 20.16 -39.04
CA GLN A 971 -11.23 19.36 -39.81
C GLN A 971 -11.45 19.55 -41.32
N SER A 972 -10.41 19.25 -42.11
CA SER A 972 -10.42 19.35 -43.57
C SER A 972 -9.76 18.12 -44.21
N TYR A 973 -10.39 17.59 -45.27
CA TYR A 973 -10.00 16.36 -45.96
C TYR A 973 -9.79 16.62 -47.47
N PRO A 974 -8.96 15.82 -48.16
CA PRO A 974 -8.89 15.78 -49.62
C PRO A 974 -10.28 15.67 -50.28
N ALA A 975 -10.47 16.31 -51.44
CA ALA A 975 -11.71 16.22 -52.21
C ALA A 975 -12.10 14.77 -52.59
N SER A 976 -11.10 13.90 -52.71
CA SER A 976 -11.21 12.47 -53.01
C SER A 976 -11.74 11.61 -51.85
N ALA A 977 -11.78 12.12 -50.61
CA ALA A 977 -12.39 11.38 -49.51
C ALA A 977 -13.87 11.12 -49.77
N THR A 978 -14.41 10.00 -49.30
CA THR A 978 -15.86 9.71 -49.36
C THR A 978 -16.59 10.40 -48.20
N ALA A 979 -17.91 10.58 -48.33
CA ALA A 979 -18.73 11.09 -47.21
C ALA A 979 -18.62 10.20 -45.97
N LYS A 980 -18.61 8.86 -46.14
CA LYS A 980 -18.48 7.89 -45.04
C LYS A 980 -17.12 7.96 -44.34
N SER A 981 -16.02 8.06 -45.10
CA SER A 981 -14.67 8.21 -44.56
C SER A 981 -14.48 9.56 -43.85
N THR A 982 -14.98 10.66 -44.44
CA THR A 982 -14.97 11.98 -43.79
C THR A 982 -15.77 11.98 -42.48
N LEU A 983 -16.93 11.33 -42.42
CA LEU A 983 -17.71 11.25 -41.17
C LEU A 983 -17.02 10.36 -40.11
N ALA A 984 -16.48 9.22 -40.51
CA ALA A 984 -15.79 8.31 -39.59
C ALA A 984 -14.55 8.96 -38.94
N ASP A 985 -13.69 9.57 -39.76
CA ASP A 985 -12.46 10.20 -39.28
C ASP A 985 -12.74 11.48 -38.48
N SER A 986 -13.81 12.22 -38.80
CA SER A 986 -14.17 13.46 -38.09
C SER A 986 -14.72 13.24 -36.67
N VAL A 987 -15.49 12.17 -36.45
CA VAL A 987 -16.00 11.82 -35.12
C VAL A 987 -14.96 11.02 -34.33
N TRP A 988 -14.35 10.00 -34.96
CA TRP A 988 -13.59 8.97 -34.26
C TRP A 988 -12.07 8.98 -34.51
N GLY A 989 -11.57 9.64 -35.55
CA GLY A 989 -10.14 9.62 -35.90
C GLY A 989 -9.23 10.22 -34.81
N GLU A 990 -9.63 11.36 -34.25
CA GLU A 990 -8.84 12.11 -33.26
C GLU A 990 -8.46 11.28 -32.02
N THR A 991 -7.20 11.40 -31.61
CA THR A 991 -6.51 10.50 -30.67
C THR A 991 -6.46 10.98 -29.22
N GLY A 992 -6.85 12.21 -28.93
CA GLY A 992 -6.81 12.76 -27.57
C GLY A 992 -7.84 12.11 -26.65
N THR A 993 -7.44 11.88 -25.39
CA THR A 993 -8.20 11.14 -24.35
C THR A 993 -9.67 11.52 -24.29
N TYR A 994 -9.97 12.81 -24.11
CA TYR A 994 -11.34 13.34 -24.03
C TYR A 994 -11.85 13.94 -25.35
N THR A 995 -11.11 13.82 -26.45
CA THR A 995 -11.45 14.48 -27.73
C THR A 995 -12.71 13.86 -28.34
N ASN A 996 -13.65 14.71 -28.74
CA ASN A 996 -14.99 14.34 -29.23
C ASN A 996 -15.83 13.48 -28.27
N ARG A 997 -15.46 13.36 -26.98
CA ARG A 997 -16.19 12.58 -25.94
C ARG A 997 -17.71 12.75 -26.01
N HIS A 998 -18.18 13.99 -25.97
CA HIS A 998 -19.62 14.30 -26.00
C HIS A 998 -20.27 13.92 -27.34
N THR A 999 -19.62 14.20 -28.47
CA THR A 999 -20.07 13.79 -29.81
C THR A 999 -20.15 12.26 -29.94
N ARG A 1000 -19.16 11.53 -29.42
CA ARG A 1000 -19.10 10.06 -29.43
C ARG A 1000 -20.14 9.44 -28.49
N LEU A 1001 -20.45 10.09 -27.37
CA LEU A 1001 -21.46 9.64 -26.40
C LEU A 1001 -22.88 9.58 -27.00
N THR A 1002 -23.19 10.44 -27.99
CA THR A 1002 -24.49 10.46 -28.68
C THR A 1002 -24.86 9.11 -29.32
N PHE A 1003 -23.86 8.34 -29.80
CA PHE A 1003 -24.07 6.98 -30.34
C PHE A 1003 -24.73 6.07 -29.31
N TYR A 1004 -24.34 6.21 -28.04
CA TYR A 1004 -24.87 5.40 -26.96
C TYR A 1004 -26.20 5.95 -26.42
N LEU A 1005 -26.32 7.27 -26.28
CA LEU A 1005 -27.54 7.91 -25.75
C LEU A 1005 -28.74 7.86 -26.70
N THR A 1006 -28.50 7.67 -28.00
CA THR A 1006 -29.59 7.55 -29.00
C THR A 1006 -30.29 6.19 -28.98
N LEU A 1007 -29.57 5.09 -28.71
CA LEU A 1007 -30.13 3.74 -28.75
C LEU A 1007 -31.36 3.53 -27.83
N PRO A 1008 -31.38 3.98 -26.56
CA PRO A 1008 -32.57 3.91 -25.69
C PRO A 1008 -33.78 4.62 -26.28
N ILE A 1009 -33.57 5.83 -26.81
CA ILE A 1009 -34.63 6.72 -27.32
C ILE A 1009 -35.27 6.09 -28.58
N LEU A 1010 -34.46 5.47 -29.44
CA LEU A 1010 -34.95 4.78 -30.63
C LEU A 1010 -35.61 3.42 -30.35
N LEU A 1011 -35.34 2.78 -29.20
CA LEU A 1011 -35.79 1.40 -28.93
C LEU A 1011 -36.88 1.27 -27.86
N GLU A 1012 -37.11 2.28 -27.02
CA GLU A 1012 -38.15 2.24 -26.00
C GLU A 1012 -39.54 1.94 -26.60
N GLY A 1013 -40.23 0.95 -26.03
CA GLY A 1013 -41.56 0.52 -26.45
C GLY A 1013 -41.62 -0.28 -27.76
N LYS A 1014 -40.50 -0.49 -28.47
CA LYS A 1014 -40.48 -1.32 -29.70
C LYS A 1014 -40.56 -2.81 -29.40
N THR A 1015 -40.99 -3.58 -30.39
CA THR A 1015 -40.97 -5.05 -30.36
C THR A 1015 -39.64 -5.56 -30.94
N MET A 1016 -38.95 -6.39 -30.17
CA MET A 1016 -37.69 -7.05 -30.50
C MET A 1016 -37.92 -8.27 -31.42
N ALA A 1017 -36.85 -8.83 -32.00
CA ALA A 1017 -36.97 -9.92 -33.00
C ALA A 1017 -37.60 -11.22 -32.47
N ASN A 1018 -37.58 -11.45 -31.15
CA ASN A 1018 -38.24 -12.57 -30.49
C ASN A 1018 -39.71 -12.30 -30.12
N GLY A 1019 -40.29 -11.16 -30.54
CA GLY A 1019 -41.65 -10.74 -30.20
C GLY A 1019 -41.80 -10.08 -28.82
N THR A 1020 -40.73 -9.94 -28.03
CA THR A 1020 -40.76 -9.25 -26.73
C THR A 1020 -40.80 -7.74 -26.94
N LYS A 1021 -41.66 -7.03 -26.20
CA LYS A 1021 -41.63 -5.56 -26.14
C LYS A 1021 -40.51 -5.09 -25.20
N LEU A 1022 -39.73 -4.09 -25.61
CA LEU A 1022 -38.73 -3.47 -24.75
C LEU A 1022 -39.42 -2.40 -23.88
N ASP A 1023 -39.65 -2.72 -22.61
CA ASP A 1023 -40.50 -1.89 -21.73
C ASP A 1023 -39.86 -0.54 -21.35
N SER A 1024 -38.53 -0.46 -21.26
CA SER A 1024 -37.81 0.82 -21.22
C SER A 1024 -36.55 0.78 -22.10
N GLY A 1025 -36.21 1.92 -22.71
CA GLY A 1025 -35.09 2.04 -23.65
C GLY A 1025 -33.74 1.54 -23.14
N PRO A 1026 -33.30 1.83 -21.89
CA PRO A 1026 -32.00 1.42 -21.38
C PRO A 1026 -31.81 -0.10 -21.25
N ASP A 1027 -32.90 -0.89 -21.21
CA ASP A 1027 -32.86 -2.36 -21.12
C ASP A 1027 -32.04 -3.02 -22.25
N ILE A 1028 -31.89 -2.34 -23.39
CA ILE A 1028 -31.03 -2.81 -24.49
C ILE A 1028 -29.57 -3.01 -24.03
N TYR A 1029 -29.07 -2.14 -23.15
CA TYR A 1029 -27.72 -2.27 -22.61
C TYR A 1029 -27.60 -3.45 -21.67
N THR A 1030 -28.59 -3.67 -20.81
CA THR A 1030 -28.66 -4.84 -19.94
C THR A 1030 -28.58 -6.15 -20.74
N ALA A 1031 -29.28 -6.21 -21.90
CA ALA A 1031 -29.19 -7.34 -22.83
C ALA A 1031 -27.82 -7.46 -23.52
N LEU A 1032 -27.28 -6.35 -24.02
CA LEU A 1032 -25.96 -6.29 -24.68
C LEU A 1032 -24.81 -6.65 -23.73
N TYR A 1033 -24.86 -6.24 -22.46
CA TYR A 1033 -23.91 -6.61 -21.42
C TYR A 1033 -23.98 -8.10 -21.08
N GLY A 1034 -25.19 -8.68 -21.03
CA GLY A 1034 -25.37 -10.13 -20.90
C GLY A 1034 -24.76 -10.90 -22.08
N ALA A 1035 -25.00 -10.44 -23.31
CA ALA A 1035 -24.39 -11.00 -24.52
C ALA A 1035 -22.85 -10.85 -24.53
N ALA A 1036 -22.32 -9.69 -24.13
CA ALA A 1036 -20.88 -9.44 -24.07
C ALA A 1036 -20.17 -10.33 -23.04
N ARG A 1037 -20.79 -10.60 -21.88
CA ARG A 1037 -20.27 -11.56 -20.90
C ARG A 1037 -20.30 -13.00 -21.41
N ALA A 1038 -21.39 -13.41 -22.05
CA ALA A 1038 -21.49 -14.72 -22.69
C ALA A 1038 -20.40 -14.90 -23.76
N PHE A 1039 -20.18 -13.88 -24.59
CA PHE A 1039 -19.08 -13.83 -25.55
C PHE A 1039 -17.72 -13.99 -24.87
N THR A 1040 -17.41 -13.20 -23.84
CA THR A 1040 -16.12 -13.31 -23.12
C THR A 1040 -15.90 -14.71 -22.54
N ALA A 1041 -16.94 -15.29 -21.92
CA ALA A 1041 -16.87 -16.61 -21.29
C ALA A 1041 -16.74 -17.78 -22.28
N TRP A 1042 -17.20 -17.60 -23.52
CA TRP A 1042 -17.15 -18.63 -24.57
C TRP A 1042 -15.97 -18.46 -25.52
N ALA A 1043 -15.60 -17.23 -25.89
CA ALA A 1043 -14.48 -16.96 -26.80
C ALA A 1043 -13.09 -17.27 -26.20
N ALA A 1044 -13.00 -17.44 -24.88
CA ALA A 1044 -11.77 -17.86 -24.20
C ALA A 1044 -11.35 -19.31 -24.52
N ASP A 1045 -12.26 -20.17 -24.98
CA ASP A 1045 -12.02 -21.60 -25.24
C ASP A 1045 -12.67 -22.03 -26.57
N GLU A 1046 -11.97 -22.85 -27.37
CA GLU A 1046 -12.44 -23.21 -28.71
C GLU A 1046 -13.69 -24.11 -28.70
N ALA A 1047 -13.82 -25.02 -27.72
CA ALA A 1047 -14.98 -25.89 -27.62
C ALA A 1047 -16.22 -25.11 -27.16
N LYS A 1048 -16.08 -24.24 -26.14
CA LYS A 1048 -17.14 -23.32 -25.70
C LYS A 1048 -17.54 -22.35 -26.81
N TRP A 1049 -16.57 -21.79 -27.55
CA TRP A 1049 -16.87 -20.90 -28.68
C TRP A 1049 -17.69 -21.61 -29.75
N ASN A 1050 -17.24 -22.78 -30.20
CA ASN A 1050 -17.92 -23.52 -31.27
C ASN A 1050 -19.33 -23.99 -30.86
N ALA A 1051 -19.56 -24.31 -29.58
CA ALA A 1051 -20.89 -24.62 -29.04
C ALA A 1051 -21.78 -23.37 -28.84
N GLY A 1052 -21.21 -22.24 -28.41
CA GLY A 1052 -21.94 -21.05 -28.00
C GLY A 1052 -22.20 -20.02 -29.11
N ARG A 1053 -21.35 -19.93 -30.15
CA ARG A 1053 -21.39 -18.84 -31.13
C ARG A 1053 -22.71 -18.70 -31.89
N ALA A 1054 -23.45 -19.79 -32.11
CA ALA A 1054 -24.77 -19.74 -32.75
C ALA A 1054 -25.84 -19.07 -31.87
N ASN A 1055 -25.71 -19.12 -30.54
CA ASN A 1055 -26.60 -18.43 -29.59
C ASN A 1055 -26.38 -16.91 -29.61
N LEU A 1056 -25.13 -16.47 -29.82
CA LEU A 1056 -24.76 -15.06 -30.10
C LEU A 1056 -25.02 -14.63 -31.54
N GLY A 1057 -25.30 -15.56 -32.47
CA GLY A 1057 -25.42 -15.24 -33.90
C GLY A 1057 -24.10 -14.85 -34.54
N LEU A 1058 -23.01 -15.49 -34.12
CA LEU A 1058 -21.65 -15.32 -34.64
C LEU A 1058 -21.19 -16.63 -35.34
N SER A 1059 -22.11 -17.27 -36.05
CA SER A 1059 -21.89 -18.54 -36.77
C SER A 1059 -20.87 -18.44 -37.92
N LEU A 1060 -20.71 -17.26 -38.52
CA LEU A 1060 -19.69 -16.98 -39.54
C LEU A 1060 -18.30 -16.68 -38.94
N TYR A 1061 -18.20 -16.54 -37.61
CA TYR A 1061 -16.95 -16.25 -36.91
C TYR A 1061 -16.32 -17.56 -36.39
N PRO A 1062 -15.31 -18.13 -37.07
CA PRO A 1062 -14.55 -19.26 -36.54
C PRO A 1062 -13.72 -18.82 -35.32
N TYR A 1063 -13.20 -19.76 -34.53
CA TYR A 1063 -12.36 -19.44 -33.36
C TYR A 1063 -11.07 -18.68 -33.76
N SER A 1064 -10.51 -18.97 -34.92
CA SER A 1064 -9.36 -18.27 -35.51
C SER A 1064 -9.40 -18.34 -37.05
N GLY A 1065 -8.49 -17.63 -37.73
CA GLY A 1065 -8.23 -17.80 -39.16
C GLY A 1065 -9.17 -17.07 -40.13
N ALA A 1066 -10.14 -16.28 -39.67
CA ALA A 1066 -10.89 -15.39 -40.55
C ALA A 1066 -10.02 -14.19 -40.99
N PRO A 1067 -10.04 -13.76 -42.27
CA PRO A 1067 -9.23 -12.64 -42.75
C PRO A 1067 -9.42 -11.35 -41.95
N ALA A 1068 -10.67 -11.07 -41.53
CA ALA A 1068 -11.05 -9.92 -40.72
C ALA A 1068 -10.29 -9.83 -39.38
N TYR A 1069 -9.73 -10.93 -38.87
CA TYR A 1069 -9.02 -10.93 -37.57
C TYR A 1069 -7.57 -10.43 -37.70
N GLY A 1070 -7.01 -10.29 -38.91
CA GLY A 1070 -5.62 -9.85 -39.09
C GLY A 1070 -4.57 -10.77 -38.42
N GLY A 1071 -4.91 -12.05 -38.20
CA GLY A 1071 -4.08 -13.02 -37.47
C GLY A 1071 -4.46 -13.20 -35.99
N GLN A 1072 -5.38 -12.40 -35.45
CA GLN A 1072 -5.92 -12.57 -34.09
C GLN A 1072 -6.85 -13.81 -33.97
N LYS A 1073 -7.25 -14.11 -32.74
CA LYS A 1073 -8.36 -15.05 -32.43
C LYS A 1073 -9.66 -14.27 -32.24
N VAL A 1074 -10.79 -14.99 -32.29
CA VAL A 1074 -12.12 -14.39 -32.11
C VAL A 1074 -12.30 -13.63 -30.79
N ALA A 1075 -11.58 -13.98 -29.73
CA ALA A 1075 -11.60 -13.26 -28.45
C ALA A 1075 -11.25 -11.76 -28.57
N GLU A 1076 -10.42 -11.39 -29.55
CA GLU A 1076 -9.98 -10.01 -29.82
C GLU A 1076 -11.01 -9.16 -30.57
N MET A 1077 -12.24 -9.66 -30.77
CA MET A 1077 -13.29 -9.00 -31.55
C MET A 1077 -13.49 -7.53 -31.16
N ILE A 1078 -13.44 -6.66 -32.17
CA ILE A 1078 -13.72 -5.23 -32.01
C ILE A 1078 -15.20 -5.00 -31.64
N GLY A 1079 -15.46 -4.02 -30.78
CA GLY A 1079 -16.83 -3.74 -30.33
C GLY A 1079 -17.78 -3.31 -31.45
N ASN A 1080 -17.26 -2.73 -32.54
CA ASN A 1080 -18.06 -2.30 -33.69
C ASN A 1080 -18.80 -3.49 -34.33
N ASP A 1081 -18.07 -4.54 -34.69
CA ASP A 1081 -18.63 -5.76 -35.28
C ASP A 1081 -19.61 -6.45 -34.32
N PHE A 1082 -19.27 -6.46 -33.02
CA PHE A 1082 -20.09 -7.12 -32.00
C PHE A 1082 -21.43 -6.38 -31.79
N LEU A 1083 -21.37 -5.07 -31.53
CA LEU A 1083 -22.55 -4.22 -31.36
C LEU A 1083 -23.44 -4.28 -32.61
N LEU A 1084 -22.88 -4.19 -33.81
CA LEU A 1084 -23.65 -4.23 -35.05
C LEU A 1084 -24.44 -5.55 -35.19
N VAL A 1085 -23.79 -6.69 -34.94
CA VAL A 1085 -24.44 -8.00 -35.00
C VAL A 1085 -25.45 -8.18 -33.87
N GLN A 1086 -25.12 -7.85 -32.62
CA GLN A 1086 -26.03 -8.04 -31.49
C GLN A 1086 -27.25 -7.11 -31.57
N LEU A 1087 -27.07 -5.82 -31.88
CA LEU A 1087 -28.18 -4.88 -32.04
C LEU A 1087 -29.13 -5.35 -33.15
N SER A 1088 -28.60 -5.75 -34.31
CA SER A 1088 -29.43 -6.21 -35.42
C SER A 1088 -30.19 -7.51 -35.09
N ARG A 1089 -29.51 -8.47 -34.46
CA ARG A 1089 -30.07 -9.77 -34.07
C ARG A 1089 -31.12 -9.67 -32.97
N ILE A 1090 -30.85 -8.92 -31.90
CA ILE A 1090 -31.74 -8.81 -30.74
C ILE A 1090 -33.00 -8.02 -31.13
N THR A 1091 -32.83 -6.88 -31.80
CA THR A 1091 -33.94 -5.96 -32.06
C THR A 1091 -34.74 -6.33 -33.32
N GLY A 1092 -34.11 -6.97 -34.32
CA GLY A 1092 -34.73 -7.26 -35.61
C GLY A 1092 -34.69 -6.09 -36.61
N TYR A 1093 -33.99 -5.00 -36.28
CA TYR A 1093 -33.75 -3.86 -37.17
C TYR A 1093 -32.38 -3.95 -37.83
N ASP A 1094 -32.22 -3.41 -39.05
CA ASP A 1094 -30.90 -3.28 -39.68
C ASP A 1094 -30.17 -2.07 -39.08
N PHE A 1095 -29.09 -2.33 -38.34
CA PHE A 1095 -28.27 -1.28 -37.72
C PHE A 1095 -27.14 -0.76 -38.62
N ARG A 1096 -26.92 -1.32 -39.82
CA ARG A 1096 -25.88 -0.82 -40.73
C ARG A 1096 -26.07 0.66 -41.12
N PRO A 1097 -27.28 1.14 -41.46
CA PRO A 1097 -27.52 2.57 -41.71
C PRO A 1097 -27.25 3.45 -40.47
N TYR A 1098 -27.53 2.94 -39.27
CA TYR A 1098 -27.28 3.66 -38.02
C TYR A 1098 -25.78 3.81 -37.76
N PHE A 1099 -25.00 2.75 -37.95
CA PHE A 1099 -23.55 2.80 -37.85
C PHE A 1099 -22.95 3.80 -38.86
N ASP A 1100 -23.43 3.77 -40.11
CA ASP A 1100 -23.02 4.70 -41.15
C ASP A 1100 -23.34 6.17 -40.82
N ALA A 1101 -24.51 6.44 -40.25
CA ALA A 1101 -24.94 7.80 -39.85
C ALA A 1101 -24.16 8.36 -38.64
N PHE A 1102 -23.49 7.50 -37.86
CA PHE A 1102 -22.62 7.89 -36.74
C PHE A 1102 -21.12 7.75 -37.07
N GLY A 1103 -20.76 7.47 -38.33
CA GLY A 1103 -19.37 7.30 -38.77
C GLY A 1103 -18.69 6.04 -38.22
N VAL A 1104 -19.44 5.05 -37.74
CA VAL A 1104 -18.88 3.83 -37.16
C VAL A 1104 -18.60 2.81 -38.26
N THR A 1105 -17.33 2.52 -38.50
CA THR A 1105 -16.90 1.48 -39.45
C THR A 1105 -17.00 0.08 -38.84
N TYR A 1106 -17.18 -0.93 -39.69
CA TYR A 1106 -17.35 -2.34 -39.32
C TYR A 1106 -16.87 -3.23 -40.47
N THR A 1107 -16.54 -4.49 -40.20
CA THR A 1107 -16.01 -5.40 -41.22
C THR A 1107 -17.10 -5.91 -42.18
N SER A 1108 -16.67 -6.31 -43.38
CA SER A 1108 -17.50 -7.01 -44.36
C SER A 1108 -18.02 -8.34 -43.82
N LEU A 1109 -17.32 -8.95 -42.86
CA LEU A 1109 -17.75 -10.14 -42.12
C LEU A 1109 -18.93 -9.83 -41.19
N ALA A 1110 -18.90 -8.71 -40.46
CA ALA A 1110 -20.03 -8.25 -39.64
C ALA A 1110 -21.26 -7.93 -40.51
N GLY A 1111 -21.08 -7.26 -41.65
CA GLY A 1111 -22.16 -7.01 -42.61
C GLY A 1111 -22.85 -8.29 -43.09
N LYS A 1112 -22.08 -9.30 -43.49
CA LYS A 1112 -22.59 -10.63 -43.88
C LYS A 1112 -23.22 -11.39 -42.72
N GLN A 1113 -22.73 -11.19 -41.49
CA GLN A 1113 -23.31 -11.83 -40.31
C GLN A 1113 -24.63 -11.18 -39.88
N VAL A 1114 -24.84 -9.89 -40.11
CA VAL A 1114 -26.16 -9.24 -39.97
C VAL A 1114 -27.16 -9.88 -40.93
N GLU A 1115 -26.78 -10.04 -42.20
CA GLU A 1115 -27.63 -10.68 -43.23
C GLU A 1115 -27.95 -12.14 -42.88
N ALA A 1116 -26.95 -12.92 -42.44
CA ALA A 1116 -27.14 -14.30 -41.99
C ALA A 1116 -27.89 -14.46 -40.65
N ASN A 1117 -28.19 -13.36 -39.94
CA ASN A 1117 -29.06 -13.33 -38.76
C ASN A 1117 -30.47 -12.78 -39.04
N ALA A 1118 -30.77 -12.37 -40.29
CA ALA A 1118 -32.06 -11.76 -40.60
C ALA A 1118 -33.22 -12.74 -40.31
N PRO A 1119 -34.29 -12.30 -39.61
CA PRO A 1119 -35.44 -13.15 -39.31
C PRO A 1119 -36.25 -13.46 -40.56
N SER A 1120 -37.14 -14.46 -40.49
CA SER A 1120 -38.08 -14.79 -41.56
C SER A 1120 -39.00 -13.60 -41.86
N GLY A 1121 -38.73 -12.90 -42.97
CA GLY A 1121 -39.35 -11.61 -43.31
C GLY A 1121 -38.35 -10.48 -43.57
N GLY A 1122 -37.08 -10.66 -43.21
CA GLY A 1122 -36.02 -9.66 -43.33
C GLY A 1122 -35.92 -8.74 -42.10
N LEU A 1123 -34.85 -7.94 -42.05
CA LEU A 1123 -34.66 -6.94 -41.00
C LEU A 1123 -35.55 -5.71 -41.26
N GLN A 1124 -36.14 -5.17 -40.21
CA GLN A 1124 -36.89 -3.91 -40.26
C GLN A 1124 -35.94 -2.72 -40.47
N LYS A 1125 -36.40 -1.65 -41.14
CA LYS A 1125 -35.61 -0.42 -41.24
C LYS A 1125 -35.66 0.36 -39.91
N LEU A 1126 -34.51 0.67 -39.33
CA LEU A 1126 -34.43 1.62 -38.22
C LEU A 1126 -34.58 3.06 -38.76
N PRO A 1127 -35.36 3.95 -38.12
CA PRO A 1127 -35.35 5.36 -38.45
C PRO A 1127 -33.97 5.99 -38.19
N LEU A 1128 -33.46 6.80 -39.12
CA LEU A 1128 -32.20 7.55 -38.96
C LEU A 1128 -32.44 8.86 -38.17
N ALA A 1129 -33.10 8.74 -37.04
CA ALA A 1129 -33.52 9.87 -36.21
C ALA A 1129 -32.48 10.17 -35.13
N LEU A 1130 -31.96 11.40 -35.09
CA LEU A 1130 -31.06 11.89 -34.05
C LEU A 1130 -31.85 12.65 -32.96
N PRO A 1131 -31.72 12.31 -31.68
CA PRO A 1131 -32.34 13.05 -30.58
C PRO A 1131 -31.95 14.53 -30.54
N VAL A 1132 -32.93 15.37 -30.27
CA VAL A 1132 -32.77 16.81 -30.02
C VAL A 1132 -32.84 17.03 -28.51
N LEU A 1133 -31.72 16.81 -27.84
CA LEU A 1133 -31.55 17.04 -26.40
C LEU A 1133 -30.86 18.39 -26.17
N GLY A 1134 -31.21 19.06 -25.08
CA GLY A 1134 -30.74 20.40 -24.72
C GLY A 1134 -30.59 20.56 -23.21
N GLN A 1135 -30.96 21.73 -22.69
CA GLN A 1135 -30.86 22.05 -21.26
C GLN A 1135 -31.92 21.36 -20.36
N PHE A 1136 -32.77 20.49 -20.90
CA PHE A 1136 -33.75 19.69 -20.15
C PHE A 1136 -33.55 18.20 -20.41
N GLN A 1137 -33.72 17.40 -19.36
CA GLN A 1137 -33.73 15.94 -19.48
C GLN A 1137 -34.87 15.52 -20.43
N PRO A 1138 -34.73 14.38 -21.15
CA PRO A 1138 -35.83 13.82 -21.91
C PRO A 1138 -37.08 13.65 -21.02
N PRO A 1139 -38.28 13.83 -21.60
CA PRO A 1139 -39.56 13.65 -20.90
C PRO A 1139 -39.70 12.27 -20.23
N LEU A 1140 -40.77 12.13 -19.41
CA LEU A 1140 -41.01 10.95 -18.56
C LEU A 1140 -41.03 9.60 -19.32
N LYS A 1141 -41.25 9.63 -20.64
CA LYS A 1141 -40.93 8.55 -21.58
C LYS A 1141 -39.91 9.07 -22.60
N LEU A 1142 -38.91 8.26 -22.94
CA LEU A 1142 -37.94 8.58 -23.98
C LEU A 1142 -38.60 8.68 -25.37
N THR A 1143 -39.73 8.00 -25.57
CA THR A 1143 -40.55 8.09 -26.79
C THR A 1143 -41.15 9.47 -27.07
N GLU A 1144 -41.12 10.40 -26.11
CA GLU A 1144 -41.63 11.76 -26.23
C GLU A 1144 -40.52 12.78 -26.60
N VAL A 1145 -39.26 12.32 -26.77
CA VAL A 1145 -38.12 13.13 -27.22
C VAL A 1145 -38.29 13.55 -28.69
N ARG A 1146 -38.09 14.84 -28.97
CA ARG A 1146 -38.03 15.36 -30.35
C ARG A 1146 -36.77 14.84 -31.05
N THR A 1147 -36.90 14.49 -32.34
CA THR A 1147 -35.77 14.01 -33.16
C THR A 1147 -35.68 14.76 -34.48
N VAL A 1148 -34.48 14.89 -35.03
CA VAL A 1148 -34.24 15.35 -36.42
C VAL A 1148 -33.89 14.15 -37.30
N ASP A 1149 -34.50 14.04 -38.48
CA ASP A 1149 -34.18 12.98 -39.44
C ASP A 1149 -32.86 13.29 -40.15
N LEU A 1150 -31.88 12.41 -39.99
CA LEU A 1150 -30.59 12.51 -40.69
C LEU A 1150 -30.72 12.17 -42.19
N ALA A 1151 -31.75 11.41 -42.60
CA ALA A 1151 -31.97 11.01 -43.98
C ALA A 1151 -32.51 12.15 -44.88
N ASP A 1152 -33.31 13.07 -44.35
CA ASP A 1152 -33.69 14.29 -45.09
C ASP A 1152 -32.43 15.19 -45.27
N PRO A 1153 -31.98 15.48 -46.50
CA PRO A 1153 -30.82 16.35 -46.72
C PRO A 1153 -31.08 17.82 -46.35
N ASN A 1154 -32.34 18.25 -46.26
CA ASN A 1154 -32.71 19.65 -46.04
C ASN A 1154 -32.92 20.02 -44.57
N ALA A 1155 -33.14 19.03 -43.69
CA ALA A 1155 -33.41 19.28 -42.29
C ALA A 1155 -32.30 20.11 -41.63
N SER A 1156 -32.71 21.21 -40.99
CA SER A 1156 -31.88 22.07 -40.15
C SER A 1156 -31.85 21.56 -38.70
N TRP A 1157 -30.95 22.08 -37.87
CA TRP A 1157 -31.04 21.85 -36.43
C TRP A 1157 -32.26 22.61 -35.88
N PRO A 1158 -33.25 21.93 -35.26
CA PRO A 1158 -34.52 22.55 -34.88
C PRO A 1158 -34.46 23.31 -33.55
N GLY A 1159 -33.25 23.53 -33.01
CA GLY A 1159 -33.02 24.07 -31.68
C GLY A 1159 -33.25 23.04 -30.59
N ALA A 1160 -32.36 23.03 -29.61
CA ALA A 1160 -32.58 22.26 -28.40
C ALA A 1160 -33.69 22.90 -27.54
N ASP A 1161 -34.29 22.14 -26.62
CA ASP A 1161 -35.17 22.73 -25.62
C ASP A 1161 -34.34 23.58 -24.65
N VAL A 1162 -34.53 24.90 -24.71
CA VAL A 1162 -34.00 25.93 -23.79
C VAL A 1162 -35.13 26.90 -23.47
N ASN A 1163 -35.22 27.42 -22.23
CA ASN A 1163 -36.34 28.27 -21.82
C ASN A 1163 -35.90 29.41 -20.89
N GLY A 1164 -35.71 30.61 -21.45
CA GLY A 1164 -35.22 31.77 -20.68
C GLY A 1164 -34.75 32.96 -21.51
N SER A 1165 -35.53 33.40 -22.51
CA SER A 1165 -35.38 34.70 -23.21
C SER A 1165 -34.04 35.05 -23.87
N SER A 1166 -33.06 34.16 -23.89
CA SER A 1166 -31.75 34.34 -24.54
C SER A 1166 -31.43 33.11 -25.38
N ALA A 1167 -31.13 33.38 -26.66
CA ALA A 1167 -30.75 32.45 -27.73
C ALA A 1167 -31.41 31.04 -27.75
N LEU A 1168 -32.24 30.80 -28.76
CA LEU A 1168 -32.41 29.45 -29.30
C LEU A 1168 -31.11 29.05 -30.01
N GLU A 1169 -30.15 28.49 -29.27
CA GLU A 1169 -28.82 28.21 -29.80
C GLU A 1169 -28.88 27.23 -30.98
N HIS A 1170 -28.19 27.60 -32.06
CA HIS A 1170 -28.12 26.87 -33.32
C HIS A 1170 -29.48 26.56 -34.01
N VAL A 1171 -30.57 27.28 -33.73
CA VAL A 1171 -31.81 27.15 -34.53
C VAL A 1171 -31.56 27.49 -36.01
N ASP A 1172 -32.13 26.66 -36.87
CA ASP A 1172 -31.94 26.66 -38.32
C ASP A 1172 -30.46 26.59 -38.75
N PHE A 1173 -29.60 26.00 -37.91
CA PHE A 1173 -28.22 25.72 -38.28
C PHE A 1173 -28.18 24.66 -39.40
N THR A 1174 -27.41 24.97 -40.45
CA THR A 1174 -26.94 24.02 -41.45
C THR A 1174 -25.50 24.39 -41.85
N PRO A 1175 -24.61 23.42 -42.11
CA PRO A 1175 -23.26 23.70 -42.60
C PRO A 1175 -23.23 24.50 -43.91
N ALA A 1176 -24.27 24.41 -44.76
CA ALA A 1176 -24.42 25.25 -45.94
C ALA A 1176 -24.51 26.75 -45.61
N ARG A 1177 -25.16 27.13 -44.50
CA ARG A 1177 -25.18 28.52 -43.99
C ARG A 1177 -23.82 28.95 -43.41
N CYS A 1178 -22.99 28.01 -42.97
CA CYS A 1178 -21.61 28.28 -42.54
C CYS A 1178 -20.61 28.38 -43.70
N ALA A 1179 -20.87 27.74 -44.84
CA ALA A 1179 -20.03 27.86 -46.03
C ALA A 1179 -20.14 29.24 -46.71
N GLY A 1180 -21.25 29.97 -46.48
CA GLY A 1180 -21.46 31.35 -46.91
C GLY A 1180 -21.15 32.42 -45.84
N ARG A 1181 -20.31 32.09 -44.85
CA ARG A 1181 -19.85 32.96 -43.75
C ARG A 1181 -18.34 32.85 -43.53
#